data_AF-F8P092-F1
#
_entry.id   AF-F8P092-F1
#
_cell.length_a   1.000
_cell.length_b   1.000
_cell.length_c   1.000
_cell.angle_alpha   90.00
_cell.angle_beta   90.00
_cell.angle_gamma   90.00
#
_symmetry.space_group_name_H-M   'P 1'
#
loop_
_entity.id
_entity.type
_entity.pdbx_description
1 polymer ?
#
loop_
_entity_poly.entity_id
_entity_poly.type
_entity_poly.pdbx_seq_one_letter_code
_entity_poly.pdbx_strand_id
1 'polypeptide(L)'
;MDEVSAFVPPEGAPKRQLRDRTTSFNSLPYIKPAKLRVGIDTTKPVLRNRASASSMKSAGSPTERSEIISPIPRRHLLQTSESQHWLHPPATPPFAVSREPSPVSATSTVASFRRRKASTQHMNFSALMEQERMRSFPSYQTIKPNDHEEEPGAGRRWVRWMHKNGLKQWIVPSAVGAAMYWKWCIGLGGYSGYATPPIYGDYEAQRHWMEITIHLPFHQWYTYDLQYWGLDYPPLTAYVSWLCGKIGTMFNPQWFALDQSRGIETPDSKVFMRATVLALDTVVYVPAIYLFIWAWQGTRSSRTQHLALLTLLFQPALHLVDFGHFQYNSVMLGLTLFAMNMFASGQDLLGAFFFVLSLGFKQMALYYAPAIGSYLLGKCIYLGPVHGLRLFTRLAAVTVVTFLVLFLPFLPPFSSFTTILDPITRIFPFNRGLFEDKVANFWCATNVAFKWKHWLASNVLVKISSALTFIGFLPSVIGLIQGSIKTRVWSSSQESTQAAQIESSANTPTLPLLPYALLTSSLSFFLFSFQVHEKTILLPLMPMTLLLSGSSPDSAAFSWGALMNNVAVFSMWPLLKRDGLGIQYIATLVVWNRLIGYNPLRLRKKSFVDLLSTAVYGACVFLHLLEFVFTPPARYPDLFPVLNVLVSTPVFVLIWLWSIKRGVEVGWALEGLPGSRNMKTSASQDRFGVESTAQRAAAANGESMRRDMGVRAMSLGYGESRRRLPFRAQSVEVEENS
;
A
#
# COMPACT_ATOMS: atom_id res chain seq x y z
N MET A 1 -54.38 34.40 22.93
CA MET A 1 -55.81 34.63 23.16
C MET A 1 -56.45 34.88 21.81
N ASP A 2 -57.73 34.53 21.69
CA ASP A 2 -58.70 34.95 20.67
C ASP A 2 -58.60 34.32 19.25
N GLU A 3 -59.32 33.20 19.08
CA GLU A 3 -60.60 33.07 18.33
C GLU A 3 -60.92 34.05 17.15
N VAL A 4 -61.65 33.71 16.07
CA VAL A 4 -62.39 32.49 15.63
C VAL A 4 -62.77 32.54 14.13
N SER A 5 -62.77 31.38 13.43
CA SER A 5 -63.47 31.05 12.14
C SER A 5 -63.09 31.84 10.85
N ALA A 6 -63.30 31.37 9.60
CA ALA A 6 -64.03 30.21 9.06
C ALA A 6 -63.47 29.72 7.69
N PHE A 7 -64.07 28.63 7.16
CA PHE A 7 -63.97 28.04 5.79
C PHE A 7 -62.83 27.07 5.41
N VAL A 8 -63.23 26.03 4.65
CA VAL A 8 -62.54 24.78 4.27
C VAL A 8 -63.13 24.37 2.90
N PRO A 9 -62.35 23.95 1.87
CA PRO A 9 -62.13 22.50 1.59
C PRO A 9 -60.78 22.19 0.84
N PRO A 10 -60.50 20.96 0.36
CA PRO A 10 -60.19 19.79 1.19
C PRO A 10 -58.93 19.00 0.74
N GLU A 11 -58.19 18.37 1.67
CA GLU A 11 -57.17 17.35 1.34
C GLU A 11 -56.85 16.44 2.55
N GLY A 12 -56.32 15.23 2.33
CA GLY A 12 -55.57 14.47 3.34
C GLY A 12 -56.11 13.11 3.80
N ALA A 13 -55.25 12.08 3.76
CA ALA A 13 -55.49 10.70 4.22
C ALA A 13 -54.42 10.29 5.30
N PRO A 14 -54.46 9.11 5.97
CA PRO A 14 -54.40 9.09 7.43
C PRO A 14 -53.13 8.50 8.07
N LYS A 15 -53.00 8.67 9.39
CA LYS A 15 -52.14 7.89 10.30
C LYS A 15 -52.98 7.30 11.44
N ARG A 16 -52.68 6.06 11.88
CA ARG A 16 -53.23 5.47 13.11
C ARG A 16 -52.20 4.54 13.79
N GLN A 17 -52.22 4.48 15.12
CA GLN A 17 -51.25 3.75 15.95
C GLN A 17 -51.71 2.36 16.39
N LEU A 18 -50.70 1.48 16.60
CA LEU A 18 -50.53 0.43 17.62
C LEU A 18 -51.72 -0.18 18.37
N ARG A 19 -51.70 -1.52 18.48
CA ARG A 19 -52.12 -2.24 19.70
C ARG A 19 -51.54 -3.65 19.79
N ASP A 20 -50.98 -4.01 20.94
CA ASP A 20 -50.64 -5.39 21.32
C ASP A 20 -51.88 -6.21 21.71
N ARG A 21 -51.78 -7.55 21.62
CA ARG A 21 -52.56 -8.49 22.44
C ARG A 21 -52.05 -9.94 22.36
N THR A 22 -52.14 -10.66 23.48
CA THR A 22 -51.78 -12.07 23.66
C THR A 22 -52.99 -13.00 23.86
N THR A 23 -52.87 -14.22 23.34
CA THR A 23 -53.44 -15.52 23.83
C THR A 23 -54.91 -15.63 24.29
N SER A 24 -55.73 -16.48 23.62
CA SER A 24 -56.24 -17.77 24.19
C SER A 24 -57.24 -18.55 23.30
N PHE A 25 -57.05 -19.89 23.27
CA PHE A 25 -57.97 -21.05 23.11
C PHE A 25 -59.12 -21.21 22.07
N ASN A 26 -59.12 -22.44 21.49
CA ASN A 26 -60.23 -23.32 21.05
C ASN A 26 -61.20 -22.94 19.88
N SER A 27 -61.18 -23.75 18.79
CA SER A 27 -62.18 -24.82 18.52
C SER A 27 -62.06 -25.47 17.10
N LEU A 28 -62.65 -26.67 16.93
CA LEU A 28 -62.66 -27.54 15.71
C LEU A 28 -63.87 -27.25 14.77
N PRO A 29 -63.83 -27.65 13.48
CA PRO A 29 -64.42 -28.94 13.02
C PRO A 29 -63.55 -29.66 11.94
N TYR A 30 -63.44 -31.00 11.81
CA TYR A 30 -64.38 -32.14 11.66
C TYR A 30 -64.69 -32.55 10.19
N ILE A 31 -64.01 -33.59 9.68
CA ILE A 31 -64.49 -34.54 8.62
C ILE A 31 -63.98 -35.96 8.98
N LYS A 32 -64.71 -37.02 8.61
CA LYS A 32 -64.62 -38.43 9.09
C LYS A 32 -64.25 -39.46 7.96
N PRO A 33 -64.07 -40.80 8.24
CA PRO A 33 -63.00 -41.59 7.61
C PRO A 33 -63.37 -42.99 7.01
N ALA A 34 -62.37 -43.70 6.49
CA ALA A 34 -62.29 -45.17 6.27
C ALA A 34 -60.80 -45.57 6.02
N LYS A 35 -60.25 -46.77 6.29
CA LYS A 35 -60.74 -48.08 6.80
C LYS A 35 -59.56 -48.87 7.48
N LEU A 36 -59.87 -49.97 8.19
CA LEU A 36 -58.97 -50.76 9.07
C LEU A 36 -58.31 -52.03 8.44
N ARG A 37 -57.16 -52.47 9.00
CA ARG A 37 -56.67 -53.87 9.28
C ARG A 37 -55.18 -53.77 9.72
N VAL A 38 -54.62 -54.24 10.85
CA VAL A 38 -54.80 -55.35 11.84
C VAL A 38 -53.95 -56.61 11.57
N GLY A 39 -53.15 -57.00 12.59
CA GLY A 39 -52.23 -58.16 12.70
C GLY A 39 -50.85 -57.71 13.22
N ILE A 40 -50.46 -57.77 14.51
CA ILE A 40 -50.32 -58.90 15.45
C ILE A 40 -49.32 -59.93 14.86
N ASP A 41 -48.13 -60.19 15.44
CA ASP A 41 -47.94 -60.76 16.79
C ASP A 41 -46.58 -60.46 17.48
N THR A 42 -46.33 -61.15 18.59
CA THR A 42 -45.37 -60.87 19.66
C THR A 42 -44.22 -61.88 19.76
N THR A 43 -43.09 -61.49 20.37
CA THR A 43 -42.42 -62.16 21.54
C THR A 43 -40.97 -61.69 21.77
N LYS A 44 -40.51 -61.76 23.04
CA LYS A 44 -39.12 -61.62 23.52
C LYS A 44 -38.72 -62.96 24.18
N PRO A 45 -37.59 -63.04 24.94
CA PRO A 45 -36.17 -63.03 24.57
C PRO A 45 -35.50 -64.38 25.01
N VAL A 46 -34.16 -64.51 25.02
CA VAL A 46 -33.41 -65.31 26.03
C VAL A 46 -31.89 -65.10 25.93
N LEU A 47 -31.18 -65.15 27.07
CA LEU A 47 -29.71 -65.13 27.18
C LEU A 47 -29.12 -66.55 27.25
N ARG A 48 -27.85 -66.76 26.85
CA ARG A 48 -26.92 -67.55 27.70
C ARG A 48 -25.41 -67.37 27.40
N ASN A 49 -24.63 -67.56 28.47
CA ASN A 49 -23.17 -67.43 28.56
C ASN A 49 -22.42 -68.74 28.28
N ARG A 50 -21.10 -68.59 28.01
CA ARG A 50 -19.91 -69.43 28.31
C ARG A 50 -19.12 -69.83 27.06
N ALA A 51 -17.78 -69.98 27.04
CA ALA A 51 -16.64 -69.52 27.85
C ALA A 51 -15.39 -70.27 27.33
N SER A 52 -14.24 -69.58 27.16
CA SER A 52 -12.83 -70.13 27.18
C SER A 52 -12.43 -71.28 26.23
N ALA A 53 -11.28 -71.31 25.55
CA ALA A 53 -10.05 -70.48 25.51
C ALA A 53 -9.38 -70.62 24.09
N SER A 54 -8.12 -70.30 23.76
CA SER A 54 -6.92 -69.82 24.49
C SER A 54 -5.91 -69.08 23.56
N SER A 55 -4.98 -68.33 24.19
CA SER A 55 -3.61 -67.98 23.75
C SER A 55 -3.28 -67.64 22.27
N MET A 56 -2.92 -66.36 22.00
CA MET A 56 -1.52 -65.92 21.91
C MET A 56 -1.38 -64.37 21.93
N LYS A 57 -0.16 -63.86 22.12
CA LYS A 57 0.19 -62.53 22.68
C LYS A 57 0.24 -61.34 21.69
N SER A 58 0.21 -60.13 22.27
CA SER A 58 0.66 -58.82 21.75
C SER A 58 -0.25 -58.13 20.72
N ALA A 59 -1.15 -57.22 21.08
CA ALA A 59 -0.93 -55.84 21.61
C ALA A 59 -0.24 -54.89 20.60
N GLY A 60 -0.81 -53.73 20.22
CA GLY A 60 -2.07 -53.13 20.69
C GLY A 60 -2.73 -52.17 19.70
N SER A 61 -4.03 -51.94 19.89
CA SER A 61 -4.94 -51.14 19.06
C SER A 61 -5.23 -49.76 19.67
N PRO A 62 -5.75 -48.79 18.90
CA PRO A 62 -6.15 -47.48 19.40
C PRO A 62 -7.59 -47.45 19.97
N THR A 63 -7.95 -46.26 20.48
CA THR A 63 -9.28 -45.74 20.86
C THR A 63 -9.98 -46.36 22.07
N GLU A 64 -10.15 -45.55 23.13
CA GLU A 64 -11.48 -45.33 23.71
C GLU A 64 -11.58 -43.94 24.39
N ARG A 65 -12.82 -43.43 24.54
CA ARG A 65 -13.12 -42.14 25.19
C ARG A 65 -13.20 -42.34 26.70
N SER A 66 -12.80 -41.35 27.48
CA SER A 66 -13.10 -41.26 28.91
C SER A 66 -13.81 -39.94 29.25
N GLU A 67 -14.72 -40.01 30.23
CA GLU A 67 -15.61 -38.94 30.63
C GLU A 67 -14.89 -37.86 31.45
N ILE A 68 -15.22 -36.58 31.21
CA ILE A 68 -14.69 -35.47 32.02
C ILE A 68 -15.62 -35.21 33.19
N ILE A 69 -15.22 -35.67 34.37
CA ILE A 69 -15.90 -35.39 35.65
C ILE A 69 -15.48 -34.00 36.13
N SER A 70 -16.46 -33.15 36.47
CA SER A 70 -16.24 -31.79 36.96
C SER A 70 -16.14 -31.73 38.50
N PRO A 71 -15.16 -31.00 39.07
CA PRO A 71 -15.16 -30.64 40.50
C PRO A 71 -15.69 -29.21 40.73
N ILE A 72 -16.63 -29.08 41.67
CA ILE A 72 -17.18 -27.81 42.18
C ILE A 72 -16.37 -27.35 43.42
N PRO A 73 -16.21 -26.03 43.70
CA PRO A 73 -15.06 -25.53 44.45
C PRO A 73 -15.23 -25.56 45.98
N ARG A 74 -14.10 -25.50 46.71
CA ARG A 74 -14.07 -25.24 48.15
C ARG A 74 -13.42 -23.89 48.48
N ARG A 75 -14.15 -23.06 49.22
CA ARG A 75 -13.64 -21.88 49.93
C ARG A 75 -12.87 -22.34 51.19
N HIS A 76 -11.80 -21.64 51.54
CA HIS A 76 -11.41 -21.47 52.95
C HIS A 76 -11.00 -20.01 53.19
N LEU A 77 -11.36 -19.49 54.36
CA LEU A 77 -11.15 -18.12 54.80
C LEU A 77 -10.02 -18.07 55.84
N LEU A 78 -9.19 -17.02 55.73
CA LEU A 78 -8.56 -16.23 56.81
C LEU A 78 -8.01 -16.96 58.05
N GLN A 79 -6.70 -16.81 58.29
CA GLN A 79 -6.26 -16.01 59.44
C GLN A 79 -4.84 -15.42 59.30
N THR A 80 -4.52 -14.51 60.21
CA THR A 80 -3.49 -13.46 60.17
C THR A 80 -2.25 -13.75 61.02
N SER A 81 -1.08 -13.24 60.61
CA SER A 81 -0.16 -12.48 61.50
C SER A 81 0.94 -11.76 60.73
N GLU A 82 1.09 -10.45 61.00
CA GLU A 82 2.33 -9.64 61.07
C GLU A 82 3.39 -9.75 59.93
N SER A 83 3.94 -8.64 59.39
CA SER A 83 4.31 -7.40 60.07
C SER A 83 4.17 -6.14 59.21
N GLN A 84 4.10 -4.99 59.88
CA GLN A 84 4.02 -3.65 59.26
C GLN A 84 5.42 -3.17 58.82
N HIS A 85 5.51 -2.27 57.82
CA HIS A 85 5.93 -0.88 58.08
C HIS A 85 6.02 0.06 56.85
N TRP A 86 5.48 1.28 57.06
CA TRP A 86 5.73 2.58 56.40
C TRP A 86 5.36 2.82 54.92
N LEU A 87 4.40 3.73 54.76
CA LEU A 87 4.12 4.51 53.54
C LEU A 87 4.07 6.02 53.89
N HIS A 88 4.40 6.84 52.89
CA HIS A 88 4.07 8.27 52.70
C HIS A 88 4.96 9.41 53.29
N PRO A 89 4.94 10.62 52.64
CA PRO A 89 6.03 11.62 52.72
C PRO A 89 5.61 13.04 53.22
N PRO A 90 6.57 13.95 53.43
CA PRO A 90 6.39 15.41 53.36
C PRO A 90 7.34 16.07 52.31
N ALA A 91 6.94 17.05 51.49
CA ALA A 91 6.52 18.45 51.75
C ALA A 91 7.67 19.49 51.79
N THR A 92 7.53 20.56 51.00
CA THR A 92 8.43 21.74 50.88
C THR A 92 8.38 22.67 52.10
N PRO A 93 9.42 23.50 52.40
CA PRO A 93 9.28 24.98 52.24
C PRO A 93 10.64 25.71 51.88
N PRO A 94 10.95 27.02 52.19
CA PRO A 94 11.07 28.06 51.15
C PRO A 94 12.30 29.06 51.23
N PHE A 95 12.29 30.08 50.34
CA PHE A 95 13.14 31.30 50.28
C PHE A 95 14.65 31.14 49.91
N ALA A 96 15.40 32.19 49.52
CA ALA A 96 15.27 33.25 48.48
C ALA A 96 16.37 34.32 48.70
N VAL A 97 17.33 34.49 47.78
CA VAL A 97 18.26 35.65 47.74
C VAL A 97 18.52 36.07 46.27
N SER A 98 18.82 37.36 46.09
CA SER A 98 18.78 38.19 44.87
C SER A 98 20.00 38.17 43.92
N ARG A 99 19.75 38.51 42.63
CA ARG A 99 20.48 39.39 41.65
C ARG A 99 22.04 39.50 41.70
N GLU A 100 22.80 39.76 40.62
CA GLU A 100 22.56 40.64 39.44
C GLU A 100 23.48 40.29 38.21
N PRO A 101 23.86 41.17 37.24
CA PRO A 101 23.35 41.18 35.86
C PRO A 101 24.31 40.71 34.73
N SER A 102 23.79 40.73 33.50
CA SER A 102 24.47 40.42 32.22
C SER A 102 25.51 41.46 31.76
N PRO A 103 26.38 41.09 30.80
CA PRO A 103 26.90 42.02 29.80
C PRO A 103 26.35 41.73 28.38
N VAL A 104 26.21 42.80 27.58
CA VAL A 104 25.81 42.78 26.16
C VAL A 104 27.00 43.19 25.30
N SER A 105 27.23 42.51 24.16
CA SER A 105 28.00 42.90 22.95
C SER A 105 28.67 41.66 22.30
N ALA A 106 28.85 41.52 20.99
CA ALA A 106 28.46 42.35 19.84
C ALA A 106 28.22 41.48 18.57
N THR A 107 27.67 42.12 17.54
CA THR A 107 27.44 41.63 16.17
C THR A 107 28.62 40.94 15.48
N SER A 108 28.36 39.85 14.74
CA SER A 108 29.00 39.62 13.43
C SER A 108 28.16 38.74 12.47
N THR A 109 27.95 39.29 11.27
CA THR A 109 27.66 38.65 9.96
C THR A 109 27.10 37.21 9.89
N VAL A 110 25.82 37.10 9.51
CA VAL A 110 25.23 35.86 8.95
C VAL A 110 25.79 35.61 7.54
N ALA A 111 26.73 34.66 7.42
CA ALA A 111 27.20 34.18 6.12
C ALA A 111 26.17 33.26 5.46
N SER A 112 25.51 33.72 4.40
CA SER A 112 24.54 32.94 3.65
C SER A 112 25.21 31.79 2.87
N PHE A 113 25.13 30.55 3.38
CA PHE A 113 25.60 29.36 2.66
C PHE A 113 24.70 29.01 1.46
N ARG A 114 24.93 29.72 0.35
CA ARG A 114 24.25 29.51 -0.94
C ARG A 114 24.84 28.26 -1.62
N ARG A 115 24.42 27.07 -1.18
CA ARG A 115 24.86 25.77 -1.73
C ARG A 115 24.56 25.70 -3.23
N ARG A 116 25.59 25.88 -4.07
CA ARG A 116 25.49 25.72 -5.54
C ARG A 116 25.05 24.29 -5.86
N LYS A 117 23.88 24.13 -6.50
CA LYS A 117 23.52 22.86 -7.15
C LYS A 117 24.45 22.66 -8.35
N ALA A 118 25.45 21.79 -8.20
CA ALA A 118 26.12 21.20 -9.35
C ALA A 118 25.13 20.28 -10.07
N SER A 119 24.91 20.52 -11.37
CA SER A 119 24.03 19.69 -12.20
C SER A 119 24.81 18.50 -12.76
N THR A 120 24.95 17.43 -11.97
CA THR A 120 25.38 16.14 -12.50
C THR A 120 24.24 15.52 -13.32
N GLN A 121 24.47 15.32 -14.62
CA GLN A 121 23.54 14.65 -15.52
C GLN A 121 23.58 13.12 -15.28
N HIS A 122 22.92 12.67 -14.21
CA HIS A 122 22.52 11.27 -14.06
C HIS A 122 21.03 11.13 -14.34
N MET A 123 20.63 10.02 -14.96
CA MET A 123 19.22 9.73 -15.28
C MET A 123 18.44 9.34 -14.01
N ASN A 124 18.07 10.34 -13.22
CA ASN A 124 17.12 10.18 -12.12
C ASN A 124 15.80 9.61 -12.65
N PHE A 125 15.06 8.87 -11.82
CA PHE A 125 13.73 8.32 -12.16
C PHE A 125 12.80 9.36 -12.81
N SER A 126 12.79 10.58 -12.27
CA SER A 126 12.06 11.72 -12.84
C SER A 126 12.51 12.16 -14.24
N ALA A 127 13.80 12.05 -14.56
CA ALA A 127 14.34 12.32 -15.90
C ALA A 127 13.97 11.19 -16.88
N LEU A 128 13.93 9.94 -16.41
CA LEU A 128 13.50 8.80 -17.21
C LEU A 128 12.01 8.88 -17.58
N MET A 129 11.16 9.21 -16.61
CA MET A 129 9.74 9.55 -16.84
C MET A 129 9.55 10.85 -17.65
N GLU A 130 10.61 11.62 -17.93
CA GLU A 130 10.58 12.82 -18.78
C GLU A 130 11.15 12.53 -20.19
N GLN A 131 12.06 11.57 -20.30
CA GLN A 131 12.43 10.94 -21.57
C GLN A 131 11.22 10.21 -22.19
N GLU A 132 10.33 9.60 -21.38
CA GLU A 132 9.02 9.13 -21.85
C GLU A 132 8.22 10.25 -22.53
N ARG A 133 8.10 11.42 -21.87
CA ARG A 133 7.42 12.59 -22.42
C ARG A 133 8.04 13.06 -23.74
N MET A 134 9.37 13.01 -23.89
CA MET A 134 10.05 13.40 -25.13
C MET A 134 9.89 12.37 -26.25
N ARG A 135 9.93 11.06 -25.95
CA ARG A 135 9.68 10.00 -26.95
C ARG A 135 8.24 9.98 -27.47
N SER A 136 7.30 10.63 -26.79
CA SER A 136 5.91 10.79 -27.23
C SER A 136 5.68 11.88 -28.30
N PHE A 137 6.71 12.61 -28.74
CA PHE A 137 6.61 13.62 -29.80
C PHE A 137 7.42 13.23 -31.03
N PRO A 138 6.79 12.71 -32.10
CA PRO A 138 7.31 12.86 -33.45
C PRO A 138 7.25 14.34 -33.85
N SER A 139 8.28 14.80 -34.57
CA SER A 139 8.36 16.00 -35.42
C SER A 139 7.23 17.05 -35.37
N TYR A 140 7.61 18.31 -35.12
CA TYR A 140 6.79 19.51 -35.30
C TYR A 140 5.92 19.47 -36.57
N GLN A 141 4.61 19.35 -36.40
CA GLN A 141 3.62 19.95 -37.29
C GLN A 141 2.67 20.79 -36.43
N THR A 142 2.58 22.09 -36.75
CA THR A 142 1.74 23.08 -36.08
C THR A 142 0.27 22.91 -36.49
N ILE A 143 -0.32 21.79 -36.08
CA ILE A 143 -1.77 21.60 -36.10
C ILE A 143 -2.35 22.48 -34.98
N LYS A 144 -3.20 23.45 -35.33
CA LYS A 144 -3.95 24.25 -34.35
C LYS A 144 -4.73 23.29 -33.43
N PRO A 145 -4.68 23.47 -32.09
CA PRO A 145 -5.50 22.66 -31.21
C PRO A 145 -6.98 22.92 -31.52
N ASN A 146 -7.73 21.86 -31.82
CA ASN A 146 -9.19 21.95 -31.81
C ASN A 146 -9.63 22.05 -30.34
N ASP A 147 -10.47 23.05 -30.03
CA ASP A 147 -10.88 23.41 -28.67
C ASP A 147 -11.89 22.43 -28.04
N HIS A 148 -11.43 21.20 -27.84
CA HIS A 148 -11.96 20.29 -26.84
C HIS A 148 -10.92 20.17 -25.73
N GLU A 149 -10.81 21.24 -24.92
CA GLU A 149 -10.01 21.23 -23.70
C GLU A 149 -10.36 19.98 -22.87
N GLU A 150 -9.40 19.06 -22.72
CA GLU A 150 -9.57 17.98 -21.76
C GLU A 150 -9.60 18.61 -20.36
N GLU A 151 -10.79 18.64 -19.76
CA GLU A 151 -11.02 19.19 -18.43
C GLU A 151 -9.91 18.68 -17.47
N PRO A 152 -9.06 19.56 -16.93
CA PRO A 152 -7.99 19.11 -16.04
C PRO A 152 -8.61 18.41 -14.83
N GLY A 153 -8.07 17.24 -14.45
CA GLY A 153 -8.57 16.45 -13.33
C GLY A 153 -8.73 17.24 -12.02
N ALA A 154 -9.65 16.81 -11.16
CA ALA A 154 -10.04 17.59 -9.98
C ALA A 154 -8.85 17.90 -9.05
N GLY A 155 -7.95 16.93 -8.84
CA GLY A 155 -6.72 17.17 -8.07
C GLY A 155 -5.80 18.19 -8.75
N ARG A 156 -5.69 18.16 -10.08
CA ARG A 156 -4.91 19.13 -10.86
C ARG A 156 -5.52 20.53 -10.78
N ARG A 157 -6.85 20.67 -10.80
CA ARG A 157 -7.55 21.95 -10.60
C ARG A 157 -7.33 22.50 -9.21
N TRP A 158 -7.53 21.67 -8.18
CA TRP A 158 -7.33 22.07 -6.78
C TRP A 158 -5.88 22.50 -6.51
N VAL A 159 -4.88 21.71 -6.94
CA VAL A 159 -3.46 22.09 -6.81
C VAL A 159 -3.14 23.40 -7.56
N ARG A 160 -3.68 23.59 -8.79
CA ARG A 160 -3.50 24.86 -9.53
C ARG A 160 -4.13 26.04 -8.77
N TRP A 161 -5.33 25.87 -8.22
CA TRP A 161 -6.04 26.89 -7.45
C TRP A 161 -5.28 27.24 -6.15
N MET A 162 -4.84 26.26 -5.38
CA MET A 162 -4.02 26.46 -4.19
C MET A 162 -2.72 27.21 -4.51
N HIS A 163 -2.06 26.89 -5.63
CA HIS A 163 -0.86 27.62 -6.07
C HIS A 163 -1.17 29.06 -6.52
N LYS A 164 -2.29 29.31 -7.19
CA LYS A 164 -2.69 30.65 -7.66
C LYS A 164 -2.99 31.60 -6.50
N ASN A 165 -3.56 31.08 -5.41
CA ASN A 165 -3.93 31.85 -4.22
C ASN A 165 -2.82 31.87 -3.13
N GLY A 166 -1.58 31.49 -3.45
CA GLY A 166 -0.46 31.49 -2.48
C GLY A 166 -0.50 30.41 -1.40
N LEU A 167 -1.55 29.58 -1.33
CA LEU A 167 -1.79 28.55 -0.31
C LEU A 167 -0.91 27.28 -0.47
N LYS A 168 0.25 27.38 -1.10
CA LYS A 168 1.13 26.23 -1.43
C LYS A 168 1.47 25.38 -0.21
N GLN A 169 1.78 26.00 0.93
CA GLN A 169 2.17 25.31 2.16
C GLN A 169 1.04 24.47 2.78
N TRP A 170 -0.22 24.86 2.54
CA TRP A 170 -1.40 24.16 3.08
C TRP A 170 -1.76 22.90 2.28
N ILE A 171 -1.20 22.70 1.08
CA ILE A 171 -1.57 21.58 0.21
C ILE A 171 -1.28 20.23 0.86
N VAL A 172 -0.12 20.05 1.48
CA VAL A 172 0.26 18.78 2.11
C VAL A 172 -0.60 18.50 3.36
N PRO A 173 -0.73 19.43 4.34
CA PRO A 173 -1.64 19.24 5.47
C PRO A 173 -3.09 18.99 5.06
N SER A 174 -3.63 19.76 4.10
CA SER A 174 -5.01 19.58 3.61
C SER A 174 -5.20 18.25 2.90
N ALA A 175 -4.23 17.79 2.10
CA ALA A 175 -4.30 16.50 1.42
C ALA A 175 -4.27 15.32 2.41
N VAL A 176 -3.42 15.40 3.45
CA VAL A 176 -3.35 14.38 4.51
C VAL A 176 -4.63 14.39 5.35
N GLY A 177 -5.11 15.55 5.81
CA GLY A 177 -6.35 15.65 6.57
C GLY A 177 -7.58 15.16 5.79
N ALA A 178 -7.69 15.52 4.50
CA ALA A 178 -8.75 15.02 3.63
C ALA A 178 -8.65 13.50 3.41
N ALA A 179 -7.45 12.94 3.25
CA ALA A 179 -7.24 11.51 3.12
C ALA A 179 -7.61 10.76 4.41
N MET A 180 -7.22 11.28 5.59
CA MET A 180 -7.59 10.70 6.88
C MET A 180 -9.10 10.71 7.10
N TYR A 181 -9.77 11.84 6.83
CA TYR A 181 -11.23 11.95 6.90
C TYR A 181 -11.93 10.99 5.93
N TRP A 182 -11.44 10.87 4.70
CA TRP A 182 -11.96 9.93 3.71
C TRP A 182 -11.82 8.46 4.16
N LYS A 183 -10.65 8.08 4.70
CA LYS A 183 -10.39 6.76 5.28
C LYS A 183 -11.34 6.47 6.46
N TRP A 184 -11.56 7.46 7.34
CA TRP A 184 -12.52 7.35 8.45
C TRP A 184 -13.96 7.12 7.96
N CYS A 185 -14.40 7.85 6.93
CA CYS A 185 -15.73 7.70 6.33
C CYS A 185 -15.96 6.30 5.73
N ILE A 186 -14.93 5.69 5.14
CA ILE A 186 -15.00 4.29 4.66
C ILE A 186 -15.25 3.32 5.83
N GLY A 187 -14.58 3.55 6.97
CA GLY A 187 -14.69 2.73 8.19
C GLY A 187 -16.06 2.69 8.85
N LEU A 188 -16.97 3.60 8.49
CA LEU A 188 -18.37 3.57 8.93
C LEU A 188 -19.15 2.36 8.40
N GLY A 189 -18.70 1.77 7.27
CA GLY A 189 -19.31 0.58 6.67
C GLY A 189 -19.15 -0.70 7.50
N GLY A 190 -19.60 -1.82 6.90
CA GLY A 190 -19.35 -3.17 7.41
C GLY A 190 -17.86 -3.54 7.43
N TYR A 191 -17.56 -4.73 7.93
CA TYR A 191 -16.21 -5.28 8.00
C TYR A 191 -16.24 -6.79 7.78
N SER A 192 -15.06 -7.39 7.58
CA SER A 192 -14.92 -8.83 7.39
C SER A 192 -15.52 -9.63 8.54
N GLY A 193 -16.59 -10.37 8.25
CA GLY A 193 -17.28 -11.26 9.20
C GLY A 193 -18.20 -10.56 10.20
N TYR A 194 -18.69 -9.35 9.89
CA TYR A 194 -19.71 -8.68 10.69
C TYR A 194 -20.96 -9.55 10.86
N ALA A 195 -21.38 -9.78 12.10
CA ALA A 195 -22.53 -10.58 12.50
C ALA A 195 -22.54 -12.03 11.94
N THR A 196 -21.36 -12.65 11.75
CA THR A 196 -21.26 -14.05 11.28
C THR A 196 -20.63 -15.00 12.34
N PRO A 197 -21.32 -15.28 13.46
CA PRO A 197 -20.88 -16.30 14.41
C PRO A 197 -20.88 -17.71 13.78
N PRO A 198 -20.09 -18.66 14.31
CA PRO A 198 -19.25 -18.53 15.51
C PRO A 198 -17.83 -18.01 15.25
N ILE A 199 -17.35 -18.02 13.99
CA ILE A 199 -15.93 -17.72 13.68
C ILE A 199 -15.71 -16.26 13.27
N TYR A 200 -16.70 -15.51 12.77
CA TYR A 200 -16.51 -14.13 12.28
C TYR A 200 -15.45 -14.05 11.15
N GLY A 201 -14.66 -12.97 11.07
CA GLY A 201 -13.75 -12.69 9.95
C GLY A 201 -12.48 -11.93 10.37
N ASP A 202 -11.79 -11.29 9.41
CA ASP A 202 -10.48 -10.66 9.63
C ASP A 202 -10.47 -9.64 10.79
N TYR A 203 -11.60 -8.95 11.03
CA TYR A 203 -11.75 -8.01 12.17
C TYR A 203 -11.55 -8.73 13.52
N GLU A 204 -12.25 -9.85 13.70
CA GLU A 204 -12.16 -10.68 14.91
C GLU A 204 -10.77 -11.33 15.03
N ALA A 205 -10.17 -11.73 13.91
CA ALA A 205 -8.80 -12.23 13.91
C ALA A 205 -7.82 -11.20 14.50
N GLN A 206 -7.88 -9.94 14.06
CA GLN A 206 -7.03 -8.89 14.62
C GLN A 206 -7.35 -8.61 16.09
N ARG A 207 -8.63 -8.58 16.48
CA ARG A 207 -9.05 -8.37 17.88
C ARG A 207 -8.54 -9.49 18.79
N HIS A 208 -8.67 -10.74 18.36
CA HIS A 208 -8.19 -11.91 19.09
C HIS A 208 -6.65 -11.91 19.21
N TRP A 209 -5.92 -11.47 18.18
CA TRP A 209 -4.47 -11.29 18.29
C TRP A 209 -4.09 -10.23 19.33
N MET A 210 -4.87 -9.16 19.48
CA MET A 210 -4.67 -8.18 20.57
C MET A 210 -4.98 -8.80 21.95
N GLU A 211 -6.03 -9.60 22.08
CA GLU A 211 -6.41 -10.34 23.30
C GLU A 211 -5.31 -11.32 23.74
N ILE A 212 -4.87 -12.23 22.87
CA ILE A 212 -3.91 -13.29 23.25
C ILE A 212 -2.53 -12.71 23.55
N THR A 213 -2.08 -11.70 22.81
CA THR A 213 -0.72 -11.16 22.98
C THR A 213 -0.56 -10.40 24.30
N ILE A 214 -1.61 -9.80 24.84
CA ILE A 214 -1.53 -9.06 26.11
C ILE A 214 -1.74 -9.91 27.37
N HIS A 215 -2.30 -11.12 27.23
CA HIS A 215 -2.61 -12.05 28.32
C HIS A 215 -1.65 -13.25 28.39
N LEU A 216 -1.24 -13.80 27.24
CA LEU A 216 -0.41 -15.00 27.18
C LEU A 216 1.09 -14.66 27.11
N PRO A 217 1.97 -15.52 27.65
CA PRO A 217 3.41 -15.40 27.43
C PRO A 217 3.75 -15.65 25.95
N PHE A 218 4.85 -15.04 25.48
CA PHE A 218 5.24 -15.04 24.06
C PHE A 218 5.35 -16.44 23.42
N HIS A 219 5.78 -17.44 24.18
CA HIS A 219 5.89 -18.83 23.69
C HIS A 219 4.53 -19.53 23.44
N GLN A 220 3.40 -18.90 23.82
CA GLN A 220 2.05 -19.40 23.55
C GLN A 220 1.35 -18.66 22.40
N TRP A 221 1.88 -17.51 21.94
CA TRP A 221 1.22 -16.66 20.92
C TRP A 221 0.97 -17.37 19.58
N TYR A 222 1.77 -18.39 19.25
CA TYR A 222 1.70 -19.15 18.00
C TYR A 222 1.18 -20.59 18.16
N THR A 223 0.82 -21.00 19.38
CA THR A 223 0.41 -22.37 19.73
C THR A 223 -0.94 -22.44 20.43
N TYR A 224 -1.41 -21.35 21.03
CA TYR A 224 -2.73 -21.24 21.67
C TYR A 224 -3.89 -21.24 20.64
N ASP A 225 -4.97 -21.95 20.99
CA ASP A 225 -6.23 -22.14 20.24
C ASP A 225 -6.17 -21.93 18.72
N LEU A 226 -5.40 -22.79 18.05
CA LEU A 226 -5.14 -22.70 16.61
C LEU A 226 -6.39 -22.82 15.72
N GLN A 227 -7.54 -23.24 16.28
CA GLN A 227 -8.82 -23.34 15.56
C GLN A 227 -9.60 -22.01 15.56
N TYR A 228 -9.34 -21.10 16.52
CA TYR A 228 -9.99 -19.80 16.62
C TYR A 228 -8.99 -18.67 16.33
N TRP A 229 -8.80 -18.35 15.04
CA TRP A 229 -7.91 -17.27 14.59
C TRP A 229 -6.49 -17.26 15.19
N GLY A 230 -5.85 -18.44 15.26
CA GLY A 230 -4.43 -18.53 15.64
C GLY A 230 -3.53 -17.59 14.83
N LEU A 231 -2.45 -17.11 15.45
CA LEU A 231 -1.62 -16.03 14.90
C LEU A 231 -0.78 -16.52 13.69
N ASP A 232 -1.08 -16.01 12.50
CA ASP A 232 -0.52 -16.45 11.20
C ASP A 232 0.52 -15.47 10.61
N TYR A 233 0.77 -14.34 11.27
CA TYR A 233 1.69 -13.29 10.80
C TYR A 233 3.01 -13.26 11.62
N PRO A 234 4.12 -12.81 11.03
CA PRO A 234 5.41 -12.76 11.72
C PRO A 234 5.46 -11.77 12.92
N PRO A 235 6.49 -11.88 13.80
CA PRO A 235 6.47 -11.30 15.14
C PRO A 235 6.20 -9.79 15.25
N LEU A 236 6.51 -8.97 14.23
CA LEU A 236 6.23 -7.53 14.30
C LEU A 236 4.72 -7.25 14.29
N THR A 237 3.90 -8.09 13.63
CA THR A 237 2.43 -8.02 13.81
C THR A 237 2.06 -8.30 15.26
N ALA A 238 2.61 -9.36 15.87
CA ALA A 238 2.28 -9.70 17.26
C ALA A 238 2.67 -8.58 18.24
N TYR A 239 3.82 -7.91 18.04
CA TYR A 239 4.21 -6.75 18.86
C TYR A 239 3.29 -5.52 18.64
N VAL A 240 2.80 -5.30 17.42
CA VAL A 240 1.83 -4.23 17.13
C VAL A 240 0.44 -4.57 17.70
N SER A 241 0.01 -5.83 17.63
CA SER A 241 -1.21 -6.32 18.28
C SER A 241 -1.13 -6.18 19.80
N TRP A 242 0.02 -6.52 20.40
CA TRP A 242 0.27 -6.30 21.83
C TRP A 242 0.16 -4.83 22.22
N LEU A 243 0.80 -3.93 21.47
CA LEU A 243 0.75 -2.49 21.73
C LEU A 243 -0.68 -1.95 21.59
N CYS A 244 -1.40 -2.33 20.53
CA CYS A 244 -2.79 -1.93 20.33
C CYS A 244 -3.70 -2.48 21.43
N GLY A 245 -3.53 -3.75 21.82
CA GLY A 245 -4.28 -4.38 22.92
C GLY A 245 -4.02 -3.71 24.27
N LYS A 246 -2.77 -3.35 24.59
CA LYS A 246 -2.45 -2.63 25.83
C LYS A 246 -3.08 -1.23 25.84
N ILE A 247 -2.99 -0.48 24.75
CA ILE A 247 -3.65 0.84 24.63
C ILE A 247 -5.17 0.69 24.73
N GLY A 248 -5.78 -0.28 24.05
CA GLY A 248 -7.22 -0.52 24.08
C GLY A 248 -7.74 -0.95 25.45
N THR A 249 -6.96 -1.75 26.19
CA THR A 249 -7.25 -2.15 27.57
C THR A 249 -7.31 -0.95 28.53
N MET A 250 -6.58 0.14 28.26
CA MET A 250 -6.68 1.39 29.04
C MET A 250 -8.02 2.10 28.86
N PHE A 251 -8.73 1.88 27.75
CA PHE A 251 -10.08 2.43 27.52
C PHE A 251 -11.16 1.49 28.04
N ASN A 252 -11.12 0.20 27.67
CA ASN A 252 -12.03 -0.81 28.18
C ASN A 252 -11.38 -2.22 28.13
N PRO A 253 -11.03 -2.81 29.30
CA PRO A 253 -10.47 -4.16 29.36
C PRO A 253 -11.37 -5.26 28.77
N GLN A 254 -12.69 -5.07 28.75
CA GLN A 254 -13.63 -6.10 28.28
C GLN A 254 -13.50 -6.42 26.79
N TRP A 255 -12.98 -5.49 25.96
CA TRP A 255 -12.78 -5.72 24.53
C TRP A 255 -11.76 -6.81 24.20
N PHE A 256 -10.87 -7.12 25.16
CA PHE A 256 -9.74 -8.04 25.00
C PHE A 256 -9.64 -9.06 26.12
N ALA A 257 -10.68 -9.23 26.94
CA ALA A 257 -10.70 -10.19 28.04
C ALA A 257 -10.56 -11.63 27.51
N LEU A 258 -9.51 -12.34 27.96
CA LEU A 258 -9.18 -13.69 27.47
C LEU A 258 -10.38 -14.64 27.58
N ASP A 259 -10.71 -15.30 26.47
CA ASP A 259 -11.81 -16.26 26.27
C ASP A 259 -13.24 -15.71 26.43
N GLN A 260 -13.41 -14.53 27.03
CA GLN A 260 -14.71 -13.90 27.27
C GLN A 260 -15.08 -12.86 26.20
N SER A 261 -14.08 -12.32 25.50
CA SER A 261 -14.24 -11.24 24.52
C SER A 261 -14.39 -11.69 23.06
N ARG A 262 -14.46 -13.01 22.82
CA ARG A 262 -14.59 -13.63 21.50
C ARG A 262 -15.87 -13.16 20.80
N GLY A 263 -15.74 -12.54 19.64
CA GLY A 263 -16.86 -12.01 18.84
C GLY A 263 -17.49 -10.72 19.37
N ILE A 264 -16.75 -9.86 20.08
CA ILE A 264 -17.27 -8.54 20.51
C ILE A 264 -17.46 -7.60 19.31
N GLU A 265 -18.72 -7.19 19.09
CA GLU A 265 -19.12 -6.25 18.02
C GLU A 265 -19.67 -4.91 18.58
N THR A 266 -19.28 -4.51 19.80
CA THR A 266 -19.76 -3.25 20.39
C THR A 266 -19.32 -2.01 19.59
N PRO A 267 -20.15 -0.95 19.49
CA PRO A 267 -19.82 0.23 18.69
C PRO A 267 -18.48 0.88 19.07
N ASP A 268 -18.18 0.95 20.36
CA ASP A 268 -16.95 1.57 20.85
C ASP A 268 -15.70 0.75 20.53
N SER A 269 -15.79 -0.59 20.58
CA SER A 269 -14.68 -1.46 20.14
C SER A 269 -14.43 -1.29 18.65
N LYS A 270 -15.49 -1.17 17.84
CA LYS A 270 -15.39 -0.87 16.40
C LYS A 270 -14.68 0.46 16.15
N VAL A 271 -15.04 1.52 16.89
CA VAL A 271 -14.37 2.83 16.79
C VAL A 271 -12.89 2.73 17.15
N PHE A 272 -12.56 2.07 18.27
CA PHE A 272 -11.17 1.84 18.69
C PHE A 272 -10.37 1.08 17.62
N MET A 273 -10.89 -0.06 17.17
CA MET A 273 -10.24 -0.91 16.17
C MET A 273 -10.01 -0.15 14.87
N ARG A 274 -11.01 0.58 14.35
CA ARG A 274 -10.86 1.44 13.14
C ARG A 274 -9.82 2.54 13.35
N ALA A 275 -9.76 3.14 14.54
CA ALA A 275 -8.76 4.15 14.87
C ALA A 275 -7.32 3.60 14.87
N THR A 276 -7.08 2.37 15.33
CA THR A 276 -5.73 1.77 15.28
C THR A 276 -5.21 1.64 13.83
N VAL A 277 -6.06 1.22 12.88
CA VAL A 277 -5.67 1.11 11.46
C VAL A 277 -5.32 2.49 10.89
N LEU A 278 -6.15 3.51 11.17
CA LEU A 278 -5.89 4.87 10.71
C LEU A 278 -4.65 5.49 11.34
N ALA A 279 -4.40 5.26 12.63
CA ALA A 279 -3.20 5.73 13.31
C ALA A 279 -1.93 5.12 12.71
N LEU A 280 -1.91 3.80 12.49
CA LEU A 280 -0.76 3.10 11.93
C LEU A 280 -0.50 3.46 10.45
N ASP A 281 -1.55 3.63 9.64
CA ASP A 281 -1.44 4.21 8.29
C ASP A 281 -0.85 5.62 8.31
N THR A 282 -1.32 6.48 9.21
CA THR A 282 -0.90 7.88 9.32
C THR A 282 0.55 8.00 9.82
N VAL A 283 1.01 7.09 10.69
CA VAL A 283 2.38 7.08 11.23
C VAL A 283 3.38 6.39 10.29
N VAL A 284 2.97 5.35 9.55
CA VAL A 284 3.88 4.53 8.73
C VAL A 284 3.73 4.81 7.23
N TYR A 285 2.52 4.74 6.68
CA TYR A 285 2.30 4.80 5.23
C TYR A 285 2.34 6.23 4.67
N VAL A 286 1.68 7.18 5.34
CA VAL A 286 1.63 8.58 4.90
C VAL A 286 3.03 9.23 4.84
N PRO A 287 3.93 9.07 5.83
CA PRO A 287 5.28 9.63 5.75
C PRO A 287 6.13 8.91 4.69
N ALA A 288 5.95 7.61 4.49
CA ALA A 288 6.62 6.87 3.41
C ALA A 288 6.22 7.39 2.01
N ILE A 289 4.95 7.72 1.79
CA ILE A 289 4.51 8.41 0.55
C ILE A 289 5.17 9.80 0.44
N TYR A 290 5.15 10.60 1.52
CA TYR A 290 5.73 11.94 1.47
C TYR A 290 7.24 11.92 1.14
N LEU A 291 8.00 11.00 1.75
CA LEU A 291 9.40 10.78 1.43
C LEU A 291 9.60 10.25 0.00
N PHE A 292 8.68 9.43 -0.53
CA PHE A 292 8.75 8.99 -1.92
C PHE A 292 8.64 10.16 -2.90
N ILE A 293 7.69 11.07 -2.68
CA ILE A 293 7.54 12.28 -3.49
C ILE A 293 8.81 13.14 -3.45
N TRP A 294 9.47 13.24 -2.29
CA TRP A 294 10.72 13.97 -2.15
C TRP A 294 11.91 13.27 -2.85
N ALA A 295 12.13 11.99 -2.58
CA ALA A 295 13.29 11.25 -3.07
C ALA A 295 13.20 10.91 -4.57
N TRP A 296 12.04 10.45 -5.05
CA TRP A 296 11.86 9.96 -6.42
C TRP A 296 11.33 11.04 -7.38
N GLN A 297 10.54 12.00 -6.88
CA GLN A 297 9.97 13.10 -7.67
C GLN A 297 10.59 14.48 -7.37
N GLY A 298 11.65 14.55 -6.55
CA GLY A 298 12.28 15.79 -6.09
C GLY A 298 12.74 16.77 -7.19
N THR A 299 13.01 16.30 -8.42
CA THR A 299 13.39 17.15 -9.55
C THR A 299 12.20 17.67 -10.37
N ARG A 300 10.99 17.16 -10.16
CA ARG A 300 9.78 17.59 -10.88
C ARG A 300 9.22 18.89 -10.30
N SER A 301 8.31 19.52 -11.04
CA SER A 301 7.61 20.72 -10.56
C SER A 301 6.83 20.41 -9.28
N SER A 302 6.77 21.37 -8.36
CA SER A 302 6.01 21.21 -7.12
C SER A 302 4.51 20.95 -7.36
N ARG A 303 3.94 21.40 -8.49
CA ARG A 303 2.55 21.04 -8.87
C ARG A 303 2.41 19.55 -9.22
N THR A 304 3.42 18.98 -9.87
CA THR A 304 3.49 17.55 -10.18
C THR A 304 3.62 16.73 -8.90
N GLN A 305 4.53 17.12 -8.00
CA GLN A 305 4.74 16.46 -6.70
C GLN A 305 3.46 16.42 -5.86
N HIS A 306 2.72 17.53 -5.75
CA HIS A 306 1.44 17.55 -5.03
C HIS A 306 0.35 16.71 -5.71
N LEU A 307 0.31 16.66 -7.04
CA LEU A 307 -0.64 15.80 -7.76
C LEU A 307 -0.31 14.31 -7.54
N ALA A 308 0.96 13.94 -7.58
CA ALA A 308 1.42 12.60 -7.28
C ALA A 308 1.11 12.18 -5.83
N LEU A 309 1.32 13.09 -4.86
CA LEU A 309 0.92 12.89 -3.46
C LEU A 309 -0.58 12.57 -3.34
N LEU A 310 -1.45 13.36 -3.97
CA LEU A 310 -2.91 13.12 -3.99
C LEU A 310 -3.25 11.77 -4.62
N THR A 311 -2.61 11.41 -5.73
CA THR A 311 -2.84 10.14 -6.42
C THR A 311 -2.52 8.92 -5.56
N LEU A 312 -1.45 8.99 -4.77
CA LEU A 312 -1.02 7.92 -3.85
C LEU A 312 -1.84 7.89 -2.55
N LEU A 313 -2.16 9.06 -1.97
CA LEU A 313 -2.95 9.16 -0.73
C LEU A 313 -4.41 8.73 -0.85
N PHE A 314 -4.94 8.58 -2.07
CA PHE A 314 -6.33 8.20 -2.34
C PHE A 314 -6.47 6.86 -3.07
N GLN A 315 -5.44 5.99 -3.01
CA GLN A 315 -5.42 4.71 -3.72
C GLN A 315 -6.59 3.81 -3.27
N PRO A 316 -7.54 3.45 -4.17
CA PRO A 316 -8.85 2.97 -3.75
C PRO A 316 -8.83 1.55 -3.19
N ALA A 317 -7.98 0.66 -3.74
CA ALA A 317 -7.92 -0.73 -3.31
C ALA A 317 -7.45 -0.88 -1.86
N LEU A 318 -6.34 -0.23 -1.50
CA LEU A 318 -5.80 -0.24 -0.14
C LEU A 318 -6.81 0.37 0.83
N HIS A 319 -7.51 1.43 0.43
CA HIS A 319 -8.51 2.06 1.28
C HIS A 319 -9.68 1.14 1.62
N LEU A 320 -10.19 0.42 0.62
CA LEU A 320 -11.31 -0.51 0.79
C LEU A 320 -10.90 -1.73 1.64
N VAL A 321 -9.66 -2.22 1.49
CA VAL A 321 -9.18 -3.38 2.26
C VAL A 321 -8.80 -3.00 3.69
N ASP A 322 -8.03 -1.94 3.92
CA ASP A 322 -7.58 -1.60 5.27
C ASP A 322 -8.71 -0.96 6.10
N PHE A 323 -9.38 0.08 5.59
CA PHE A 323 -10.41 0.81 6.34
C PHE A 323 -11.82 0.26 6.18
N GLY A 324 -12.11 -0.52 5.13
CA GLY A 324 -13.38 -1.21 4.93
C GLY A 324 -13.35 -2.64 5.48
N HIS A 325 -12.64 -3.54 4.80
CA HIS A 325 -12.56 -4.97 5.14
C HIS A 325 -11.94 -5.24 6.52
N PHE A 326 -11.07 -4.33 6.99
CA PHE A 326 -10.29 -4.38 8.25
C PHE A 326 -8.98 -5.16 8.14
N GLN A 327 -7.91 -4.46 7.77
CA GLN A 327 -6.55 -5.01 7.64
C GLN A 327 -5.49 -3.92 7.88
N TYR A 328 -4.24 -4.34 8.18
CA TYR A 328 -3.08 -3.44 8.36
C TYR A 328 -2.06 -3.55 7.20
N ASN A 329 -2.50 -3.57 5.94
CA ASN A 329 -1.54 -3.73 4.81
C ASN A 329 -0.70 -2.47 4.57
N SER A 330 -1.25 -1.29 4.86
CA SER A 330 -0.59 0.02 4.84
C SER A 330 0.73 0.04 5.63
N VAL A 331 0.81 -0.66 6.77
CA VAL A 331 2.06 -0.78 7.55
C VAL A 331 3.13 -1.54 6.78
N MET A 332 2.82 -2.74 6.27
CA MET A 332 3.73 -3.54 5.46
C MET A 332 4.19 -2.76 4.21
N LEU A 333 3.24 -2.19 3.46
CA LEU A 333 3.52 -1.41 2.24
C LEU A 333 4.33 -0.14 2.54
N GLY A 334 4.07 0.52 3.68
CA GLY A 334 4.81 1.69 4.14
C GLY A 334 6.25 1.35 4.50
N LEU A 335 6.49 0.23 5.18
CA LEU A 335 7.83 -0.28 5.48
C LEU A 335 8.59 -0.66 4.19
N THR A 336 7.93 -1.30 3.21
CA THR A 336 8.54 -1.53 1.87
C THR A 336 8.86 -0.20 1.17
N LEU A 337 7.98 0.80 1.25
CA LEU A 337 8.18 2.10 0.61
C LEU A 337 9.29 2.92 1.30
N PHE A 338 9.41 2.85 2.63
CA PHE A 338 10.59 3.38 3.35
C PHE A 338 11.87 2.71 2.85
N ALA A 339 11.89 1.39 2.65
CA ALA A 339 13.05 0.70 2.09
C ALA A 339 13.44 1.26 0.72
N MET A 340 12.48 1.42 -0.20
CA MET A 340 12.69 2.05 -1.51
C MET A 340 13.23 3.48 -1.40
N ASN A 341 12.73 4.28 -0.47
CA ASN A 341 13.16 5.66 -0.27
C ASN A 341 14.60 5.75 0.27
N MET A 342 14.99 4.82 1.15
CA MET A 342 16.37 4.71 1.63
C MET A 342 17.31 4.28 0.49
N PHE A 343 16.93 3.30 -0.34
CA PHE A 343 17.70 2.90 -1.53
C PHE A 343 17.90 4.07 -2.52
N ALA A 344 16.87 4.89 -2.75
CA ALA A 344 16.94 6.08 -3.60
C ALA A 344 17.73 7.25 -2.99
N SER A 345 18.03 7.18 -1.69
CA SER A 345 18.86 8.13 -0.96
C SER A 345 20.29 7.58 -0.71
N GLY A 346 20.61 6.40 -1.25
CA GLY A 346 21.88 5.70 -1.06
C GLY A 346 22.09 5.07 0.33
N GLN A 347 21.07 5.07 1.19
CA GLN A 347 21.14 4.57 2.58
C GLN A 347 20.77 3.07 2.64
N ASP A 348 21.48 2.24 1.87
CA ASP A 348 21.05 0.85 1.59
C ASP A 348 20.87 -0.02 2.85
N LEU A 349 21.65 0.24 3.91
CA LEU A 349 21.54 -0.49 5.18
C LEU A 349 20.22 -0.19 5.91
N LEU A 350 19.79 1.08 5.94
CA LEU A 350 18.49 1.45 6.49
C LEU A 350 17.37 0.93 5.58
N GLY A 351 17.59 0.86 4.26
CA GLY A 351 16.66 0.23 3.34
C GLY A 351 16.48 -1.26 3.61
N ALA A 352 17.57 -2.00 3.84
CA ALA A 352 17.52 -3.40 4.22
C ALA A 352 16.80 -3.60 5.57
N PHE A 353 17.10 -2.78 6.58
CA PHE A 353 16.40 -2.77 7.87
C PHE A 353 14.88 -2.60 7.71
N PHE A 354 14.41 -1.57 6.99
CA PHE A 354 12.98 -1.36 6.76
C PHE A 354 12.33 -2.49 5.94
N PHE A 355 13.06 -3.11 5.00
CA PHE A 355 12.54 -4.26 4.27
C PHE A 355 12.41 -5.50 5.16
N VAL A 356 13.36 -5.76 6.07
CA VAL A 356 13.24 -6.82 7.07
C VAL A 356 12.08 -6.55 8.04
N LEU A 357 11.85 -5.30 8.46
CA LEU A 357 10.65 -4.97 9.25
C LEU A 357 9.35 -5.23 8.45
N SER A 358 9.32 -4.92 7.14
CA SER A 358 8.17 -5.21 6.28
C SER A 358 7.88 -6.72 6.20
N LEU A 359 8.91 -7.54 6.01
CA LEU A 359 8.84 -9.01 6.07
C LEU A 359 8.41 -9.51 7.44
N GLY A 360 8.92 -8.90 8.51
CA GLY A 360 8.59 -9.19 9.90
C GLY A 360 7.17 -8.79 10.30
N PHE A 361 6.51 -7.91 9.52
CA PHE A 361 5.10 -7.55 9.71
C PHE A 361 4.18 -8.52 8.97
N LYS A 362 4.37 -8.70 7.66
CA LYS A 362 3.58 -9.61 6.81
C LYS A 362 4.50 -10.29 5.80
N GLN A 363 4.52 -11.63 5.83
CA GLN A 363 5.35 -12.47 4.97
C GLN A 363 5.10 -12.29 3.47
N MET A 364 3.93 -11.77 3.09
CA MET A 364 3.60 -11.46 1.70
C MET A 364 4.58 -10.47 1.05
N ALA A 365 5.26 -9.62 1.83
CA ALA A 365 6.33 -8.74 1.34
C ALA A 365 7.50 -9.50 0.66
N LEU A 366 7.61 -10.82 0.83
CA LEU A 366 8.51 -11.68 0.04
C LEU A 366 8.28 -11.57 -1.47
N TYR A 367 7.09 -11.15 -1.93
CA TYR A 367 6.80 -10.93 -3.35
C TYR A 367 7.72 -9.85 -3.98
N TYR A 368 8.34 -9.00 -3.15
CA TYR A 368 9.33 -8.00 -3.55
C TYR A 368 10.78 -8.47 -3.42
N ALA A 369 11.04 -9.58 -2.69
CA ALA A 369 12.38 -10.00 -2.32
C ALA A 369 13.29 -10.33 -3.51
N PRO A 370 12.85 -10.99 -4.60
CA PRO A 370 13.69 -11.18 -5.78
C PRO A 370 14.16 -9.87 -6.41
N ALA A 371 13.28 -8.86 -6.50
CA ALA A 371 13.61 -7.56 -7.07
C ALA A 371 14.57 -6.76 -6.17
N ILE A 372 14.27 -6.66 -4.86
CA ILE A 372 15.11 -5.91 -3.90
C ILE A 372 16.47 -6.58 -3.71
N GLY A 373 16.49 -7.91 -3.55
CA GLY A 373 17.73 -8.69 -3.44
C GLY A 373 18.62 -8.56 -4.68
N SER A 374 18.04 -8.63 -5.88
CA SER A 374 18.79 -8.46 -7.13
C SER A 374 19.30 -7.03 -7.34
N TYR A 375 18.53 -6.02 -6.91
CA TYR A 375 18.98 -4.62 -6.92
C TYR A 375 20.17 -4.40 -5.98
N LEU A 376 20.10 -4.90 -4.74
CA LEU A 376 21.17 -4.76 -3.76
C LEU A 376 22.42 -5.57 -4.15
N LEU A 377 22.25 -6.81 -4.61
CA LEU A 377 23.35 -7.63 -5.14
C LEU A 377 23.97 -6.97 -6.37
N GLY A 378 23.15 -6.43 -7.27
CA GLY A 378 23.58 -5.63 -8.41
C GLY A 378 24.37 -4.39 -8.00
N LYS A 379 23.98 -3.70 -6.90
CA LYS A 379 24.75 -2.57 -6.34
C LYS A 379 26.10 -3.03 -5.81
N CYS A 380 26.17 -4.16 -5.11
CA CYS A 380 27.44 -4.74 -4.68
C CYS A 380 28.34 -5.11 -5.89
N ILE A 381 27.79 -5.73 -6.94
CA ILE A 381 28.54 -6.07 -8.16
C ILE A 381 29.09 -4.80 -8.84
N TYR A 382 28.27 -3.74 -8.93
CA TYR A 382 28.63 -2.46 -9.53
C TYR A 382 29.78 -1.75 -8.79
N LEU A 383 29.79 -1.79 -7.45
CA LEU A 383 30.83 -1.15 -6.62
C LEU A 383 32.21 -1.85 -6.65
N GLY A 384 32.38 -2.96 -7.38
CA GLY A 384 33.65 -3.68 -7.46
C GLY A 384 33.90 -4.62 -6.27
N PRO A 385 34.99 -5.41 -6.30
CA PRO A 385 35.20 -6.49 -5.33
C PRO A 385 35.35 -5.98 -3.89
N VAL A 386 36.11 -4.89 -3.66
CA VAL A 386 36.40 -4.38 -2.31
C VAL A 386 35.18 -3.67 -1.70
N HIS A 387 34.67 -2.63 -2.37
CA HIS A 387 33.53 -1.84 -1.87
C HIS A 387 32.22 -2.63 -1.94
N GLY A 388 32.05 -3.46 -2.96
CA GLY A 388 30.90 -4.37 -3.11
C GLY A 388 30.85 -5.44 -2.03
N LEU A 389 31.97 -6.11 -1.73
CA LEU A 389 32.02 -7.08 -0.62
C LEU A 389 31.78 -6.40 0.73
N ARG A 390 32.35 -5.21 0.95
CA ARG A 390 32.11 -4.41 2.17
C ARG A 390 30.63 -4.00 2.31
N LEU A 391 29.93 -3.68 1.21
CA LEU A 391 28.49 -3.41 1.26
C LEU A 391 27.70 -4.69 1.52
N PHE A 392 28.04 -5.79 0.83
CA PHE A 392 27.39 -7.09 0.98
C PHE A 392 27.47 -7.62 2.42
N THR A 393 28.64 -7.60 3.05
CA THR A 393 28.80 -8.05 4.44
C THR A 393 28.02 -7.17 5.43
N ARG A 394 27.99 -5.85 5.22
CA ARG A 394 27.18 -4.93 6.04
C ARG A 394 25.67 -5.14 5.85
N LEU A 395 25.21 -5.38 4.62
CA LEU A 395 23.81 -5.71 4.33
C LEU A 395 23.41 -7.04 4.99
N ALA A 396 24.25 -8.07 4.88
CA ALA A 396 24.03 -9.36 5.52
C ALA A 396 23.97 -9.21 7.05
N ALA A 397 24.92 -8.49 7.66
CA ALA A 397 24.94 -8.23 9.10
C ALA A 397 23.68 -7.49 9.58
N VAL A 398 23.27 -6.41 8.92
CA VAL A 398 22.04 -5.67 9.28
C VAL A 398 20.80 -6.55 9.11
N THR A 399 20.72 -7.34 8.04
CA THR A 399 19.60 -8.26 7.79
C THR A 399 19.49 -9.31 8.90
N VAL A 400 20.59 -9.98 9.22
CA VAL A 400 20.66 -11.01 10.27
C VAL A 400 20.34 -10.41 11.64
N VAL A 401 20.97 -9.30 12.03
CA VAL A 401 20.70 -8.64 13.33
C VAL A 401 19.25 -8.21 13.44
N THR A 402 18.64 -7.67 12.38
CA THR A 402 17.23 -7.24 12.43
C THR A 402 16.29 -8.43 12.61
N PHE A 403 16.54 -9.57 11.92
CA PHE A 403 15.76 -10.79 12.15
C PHE A 403 15.99 -11.39 13.54
N LEU A 404 17.23 -11.42 14.05
CA LEU A 404 17.53 -11.89 15.40
C LEU A 404 16.82 -11.06 16.47
N VAL A 405 16.74 -9.73 16.31
CA VAL A 405 15.99 -8.84 17.21
C VAL A 405 14.48 -9.11 17.11
N LEU A 406 13.92 -9.29 15.91
CA LEU A 406 12.50 -9.59 15.72
C LEU A 406 12.08 -10.93 16.35
N PHE A 407 12.94 -11.95 16.27
CA PHE A 407 12.70 -13.28 16.83
C PHE A 407 13.29 -13.49 18.24
N LEU A 408 13.83 -12.45 18.87
CA LEU A 408 14.56 -12.56 20.14
C LEU A 408 13.79 -13.26 21.27
N PRO A 409 12.46 -13.05 21.47
CA PRO A 409 11.70 -13.79 22.49
C PRO A 409 11.56 -15.29 22.21
N PHE A 410 11.78 -15.73 20.97
CA PHE A 410 11.70 -17.12 20.51
C PHE A 410 13.09 -17.78 20.41
N LEU A 411 14.10 -17.15 21.01
CA LEU A 411 15.49 -17.59 21.03
C LEU A 411 16.04 -17.60 22.47
N PRO A 412 17.11 -18.37 22.76
CA PRO A 412 17.79 -18.30 24.04
C PRO A 412 18.37 -16.91 24.31
N PRO A 413 18.36 -16.41 25.57
CA PRO A 413 17.96 -17.13 26.79
C PRO A 413 16.45 -17.10 27.09
N PHE A 414 15.62 -16.47 26.25
CA PHE A 414 14.19 -16.25 26.53
C PHE A 414 13.32 -17.50 26.29
N SER A 415 13.69 -18.35 25.33
CA SER A 415 13.06 -19.65 25.10
C SER A 415 14.08 -20.69 24.60
N SER A 416 13.66 -21.95 24.54
CA SER A 416 14.41 -23.01 23.85
C SER A 416 14.49 -22.72 22.35
N PHE A 417 15.59 -23.16 21.69
CA PHE A 417 15.76 -23.00 20.24
C PHE A 417 14.64 -23.62 19.39
N THR A 418 13.92 -24.62 19.91
CA THR A 418 12.80 -25.26 19.22
C THR A 418 11.59 -24.32 19.04
N THR A 419 11.39 -23.37 19.96
CA THR A 419 10.24 -22.43 19.96
C THR A 419 10.24 -21.49 18.75
N ILE A 420 11.37 -21.32 18.04
CA ILE A 420 11.40 -20.56 16.78
C ILE A 420 10.58 -21.23 15.66
N LEU A 421 10.34 -22.54 15.75
CA LEU A 421 9.57 -23.28 14.74
C LEU A 421 8.07 -22.94 14.81
N ASP A 422 7.56 -22.53 15.97
CA ASP A 422 6.15 -22.18 16.16
C ASP A 422 5.73 -21.00 15.24
N PRO A 423 6.38 -19.81 15.30
CA PRO A 423 6.08 -18.76 14.33
C PRO A 423 6.40 -19.18 12.89
N ILE A 424 7.54 -19.84 12.62
CA ILE A 424 7.94 -20.18 11.25
C ILE A 424 6.90 -21.08 10.55
N THR A 425 6.37 -22.09 11.25
CA THR A 425 5.38 -23.02 10.69
C THR A 425 3.99 -22.41 10.54
N ARG A 426 3.62 -21.42 11.38
CA ARG A 426 2.39 -20.62 11.20
C ARG A 426 2.49 -19.64 10.02
N ILE A 427 3.64 -18.96 9.88
CA ILE A 427 3.88 -17.99 8.80
C ILE A 427 3.84 -18.66 7.42
N PHE A 428 4.35 -19.89 7.30
CA PHE A 428 4.38 -20.68 6.07
C PHE A 428 3.61 -22.00 6.23
N PRO A 429 2.26 -21.99 6.11
CA PRO A 429 1.45 -23.19 6.30
C PRO A 429 1.54 -24.14 5.09
N PHE A 430 2.53 -25.03 5.10
CA PHE A 430 2.82 -25.97 4.00
C PHE A 430 1.71 -26.97 3.64
N ASN A 431 0.61 -27.02 4.40
CA ASN A 431 -0.46 -28.04 4.30
C ASN A 431 -1.83 -27.51 3.81
N ARG A 432 -1.95 -26.26 3.34
CA ARG A 432 -3.23 -25.75 2.76
C ARG A 432 -3.42 -26.21 1.31
N GLY A 433 -4.67 -26.34 0.86
CA GLY A 433 -5.01 -26.90 -0.44
C GLY A 433 -4.76 -25.94 -1.62
N LEU A 434 -5.08 -26.43 -2.83
CA LEU A 434 -5.15 -25.64 -4.05
C LEU A 434 -6.62 -25.33 -4.41
N PHE A 435 -6.87 -24.10 -4.87
CA PHE A 435 -8.17 -23.59 -5.32
C PHE A 435 -9.25 -23.43 -4.22
N GLU A 436 -8.89 -22.95 -3.04
CA GLU A 436 -9.88 -22.62 -2.00
C GLU A 436 -10.62 -21.30 -2.35
N ASP A 437 -9.91 -20.25 -2.76
CA ASP A 437 -10.48 -18.93 -3.11
C ASP A 437 -10.61 -18.66 -4.63
N LYS A 438 -11.55 -17.79 -5.02
CA LYS A 438 -11.81 -17.40 -6.43
C LYS A 438 -10.99 -16.18 -6.86
N VAL A 439 -9.67 -16.35 -6.87
CA VAL A 439 -8.74 -15.24 -7.12
C VAL A 439 -8.47 -15.03 -8.61
N ALA A 440 -8.26 -13.78 -9.01
CA ALA A 440 -7.91 -13.38 -10.39
C ALA A 440 -6.46 -13.73 -10.79
N ASN A 441 -6.07 -15.00 -10.60
CA ASN A 441 -4.76 -15.55 -10.97
C ASN A 441 -4.85 -16.50 -12.18
N PHE A 442 -3.69 -16.95 -12.68
CA PHE A 442 -3.59 -17.85 -13.84
C PHE A 442 -4.32 -19.16 -13.58
N TRP A 443 -4.14 -19.74 -12.38
CA TRP A 443 -4.69 -21.02 -12.00
C TRP A 443 -6.21 -21.03 -12.01
N CYS A 444 -6.87 -20.08 -11.34
CA CYS A 444 -8.32 -20.04 -11.25
C CYS A 444 -8.97 -19.81 -12.62
N ALA A 445 -8.45 -18.86 -13.42
CA ALA A 445 -8.97 -18.58 -14.75
C ALA A 445 -8.84 -19.79 -15.70
N THR A 446 -7.67 -20.44 -15.74
CA THR A 446 -7.45 -21.62 -16.59
C THR A 446 -8.18 -22.87 -16.08
N ASN A 447 -8.39 -23.01 -14.77
CA ASN A 447 -9.14 -24.13 -14.19
C ASN A 447 -10.63 -24.16 -14.60
N VAL A 448 -11.17 -23.08 -15.18
CA VAL A 448 -12.51 -23.10 -15.79
C VAL A 448 -12.54 -24.09 -16.97
N ALA A 449 -11.52 -24.08 -17.83
CA ALA A 449 -11.40 -24.92 -19.01
C ALA A 449 -10.60 -26.22 -18.75
N PHE A 450 -9.40 -26.12 -18.20
CA PHE A 450 -8.46 -27.24 -18.12
C PHE A 450 -8.69 -28.19 -16.93
N LYS A 451 -9.38 -27.76 -15.87
CA LYS A 451 -9.67 -28.55 -14.66
C LYS A 451 -8.43 -29.27 -14.09
N TRP A 452 -7.40 -28.51 -13.72
CA TRP A 452 -6.07 -29.01 -13.33
C TRP A 452 -6.07 -30.19 -12.35
N LYS A 453 -6.99 -30.22 -11.37
CA LYS A 453 -7.10 -31.33 -10.38
C LYS A 453 -7.40 -32.70 -11.00
N HIS A 454 -7.93 -32.78 -12.22
CA HIS A 454 -8.16 -34.06 -12.92
C HIS A 454 -6.91 -34.61 -13.62
N TRP A 455 -5.95 -33.75 -13.95
CA TRP A 455 -4.76 -34.10 -14.73
C TRP A 455 -3.49 -34.22 -13.89
N LEU A 456 -3.40 -33.43 -12.80
CA LEU A 456 -2.17 -33.30 -12.02
C LEU A 456 -2.46 -33.38 -10.51
N ALA A 457 -1.65 -34.18 -9.81
CA ALA A 457 -1.69 -34.26 -8.36
C ALA A 457 -1.23 -32.94 -7.71
N SER A 458 -1.74 -32.64 -6.51
CA SER A 458 -1.45 -31.39 -5.77
C SER A 458 0.05 -31.10 -5.68
N ASN A 459 0.86 -32.11 -5.33
CA ASN A 459 2.32 -32.01 -5.20
C ASN A 459 3.03 -31.60 -6.50
N VAL A 460 2.46 -31.95 -7.66
CA VAL A 460 2.98 -31.55 -8.98
C VAL A 460 2.57 -30.11 -9.29
N LEU A 461 1.34 -29.73 -8.97
CA LEU A 461 0.86 -28.35 -9.13
C LEU A 461 1.63 -27.36 -8.24
N VAL A 462 2.01 -27.73 -7.00
CA VAL A 462 2.96 -26.95 -6.18
C VAL A 462 4.26 -26.72 -6.95
N LYS A 463 4.90 -27.77 -7.47
CA LYS A 463 6.18 -27.66 -8.20
C LYS A 463 6.06 -26.79 -9.45
N ILE A 464 5.01 -26.96 -10.26
CA ILE A 464 4.80 -26.17 -11.49
C ILE A 464 4.51 -24.71 -11.14
N SER A 465 3.69 -24.43 -10.13
CA SER A 465 3.39 -23.05 -9.70
C SER A 465 4.63 -22.32 -9.17
N SER A 466 5.48 -22.98 -8.38
CA SER A 466 6.79 -22.44 -7.99
C SER A 466 7.69 -22.19 -9.19
N ALA A 467 7.74 -23.11 -10.17
CA ALA A 467 8.54 -22.96 -11.38
C ALA A 467 8.06 -21.81 -12.28
N LEU A 468 6.74 -21.69 -12.52
CA LEU A 468 6.15 -20.59 -13.28
C LEU A 468 6.31 -19.24 -12.58
N THR A 469 6.20 -19.21 -11.25
CA THR A 469 6.48 -18.00 -10.46
C THR A 469 7.93 -17.56 -10.62
N PHE A 470 8.88 -18.50 -10.49
CA PHE A 470 10.31 -18.25 -10.67
C PHE A 470 10.63 -17.74 -12.07
N ILE A 471 10.17 -18.43 -13.11
CA ILE A 471 10.32 -18.02 -14.52
C ILE A 471 9.67 -16.64 -14.74
N GLY A 472 8.53 -16.38 -14.10
CA GLY A 472 7.77 -15.15 -14.25
C GLY A 472 8.54 -13.91 -13.76
N PHE A 473 9.21 -14.00 -12.61
CA PHE A 473 10.01 -12.89 -12.09
C PHE A 473 11.44 -12.84 -12.62
N LEU A 474 11.96 -13.92 -13.21
CA LEU A 474 13.33 -14.04 -13.69
C LEU A 474 13.80 -12.89 -14.61
N PRO A 475 12.99 -12.34 -15.55
CA PRO A 475 13.39 -11.19 -16.36
C PRO A 475 13.76 -9.95 -15.53
N SER A 476 13.12 -9.75 -14.36
CA SER A 476 13.42 -8.62 -13.47
C SER A 476 14.74 -8.79 -12.73
N VAL A 477 15.04 -10.02 -12.30
CA VAL A 477 16.32 -10.41 -11.68
C VAL A 477 17.46 -10.24 -12.68
N ILE A 478 17.29 -10.79 -13.89
CA ILE A 478 18.28 -10.71 -14.97
C ILE A 478 18.53 -9.25 -15.36
N GLY A 479 17.47 -8.45 -15.57
CA GLY A 479 17.61 -7.04 -15.97
C GLY A 479 18.37 -6.18 -14.95
N LEU A 480 18.12 -6.37 -13.65
CA LEU A 480 18.85 -5.67 -12.59
C LEU A 480 20.33 -6.07 -12.52
N ILE A 481 20.63 -7.38 -12.55
CA ILE A 481 22.00 -7.89 -12.45
C ILE A 481 22.82 -7.57 -13.71
N GLN A 482 22.26 -7.79 -14.91
CA GLN A 482 22.93 -7.46 -16.18
C GLN A 482 23.17 -5.96 -16.32
N GLY A 483 22.20 -5.11 -15.96
CA GLY A 483 22.37 -3.66 -15.95
C GLY A 483 23.56 -3.25 -15.08
N SER A 484 23.65 -3.78 -13.85
CA SER A 484 24.77 -3.51 -12.96
C SER A 484 26.13 -4.01 -13.49
N ILE A 485 26.20 -5.21 -14.07
CA ILE A 485 27.43 -5.75 -14.65
C ILE A 485 27.89 -4.89 -15.83
N LYS A 486 27.00 -4.61 -16.80
CA LYS A 486 27.32 -3.83 -17.99
C LYS A 486 27.79 -2.42 -17.65
N THR A 487 27.09 -1.71 -16.75
CA THR A 487 27.49 -0.34 -16.38
C THR A 487 28.85 -0.32 -15.67
N ARG A 488 29.18 -1.36 -14.89
CA ARG A 488 30.53 -1.48 -14.31
C ARG A 488 31.62 -1.69 -15.37
N VAL A 489 31.40 -2.60 -16.32
CA VAL A 489 32.36 -2.85 -17.42
C VAL A 489 32.63 -1.55 -18.19
N TRP A 490 31.56 -0.82 -18.53
CA TRP A 490 31.67 0.48 -19.19
C TRP A 490 32.47 1.50 -18.36
N SER A 491 32.23 1.60 -17.04
CA SER A 491 32.99 2.52 -16.19
C SER A 491 34.47 2.16 -16.09
N SER A 492 34.83 0.86 -16.00
CA SER A 492 36.25 0.44 -16.02
C SER A 492 36.94 0.72 -17.35
N SER A 493 36.22 0.69 -18.48
CA SER A 493 36.77 1.08 -19.79
C SER A 493 37.03 2.59 -19.94
N GLN A 494 36.60 3.42 -18.99
CA GLN A 494 36.90 4.87 -18.93
C GLN A 494 37.91 5.24 -17.83
N GLU A 495 38.56 4.27 -17.19
CA GLU A 495 39.59 4.51 -16.17
C GLU A 495 40.93 4.99 -16.77
N SER A 496 40.96 6.24 -17.21
CA SER A 496 42.19 7.01 -17.41
C SER A 496 42.17 8.42 -16.79
N THR A 497 41.06 8.88 -16.19
CA THR A 497 41.03 10.22 -15.55
C THR A 497 39.96 10.47 -14.46
N GLN A 498 39.46 9.46 -13.71
CA GLN A 498 38.35 9.72 -12.75
C GLN A 498 38.22 8.83 -11.50
N ALA A 499 39.32 8.33 -10.94
CA ALA A 499 39.31 7.52 -9.70
C ALA A 499 38.69 8.23 -8.46
N ALA A 500 38.58 9.57 -8.46
CA ALA A 500 38.14 10.36 -7.32
C ALA A 500 36.60 10.58 -7.20
N GLN A 501 35.78 10.11 -8.15
CA GLN A 501 34.31 10.32 -8.09
C GLN A 501 33.51 9.10 -7.63
N ILE A 502 34.08 7.89 -7.68
CA ILE A 502 33.36 6.63 -7.44
C ILE A 502 32.85 6.52 -5.98
N GLU A 503 33.58 7.07 -5.00
CA GLU A 503 33.16 7.11 -3.59
C GLU A 503 31.90 7.96 -3.34
N SER A 504 31.50 8.82 -4.28
CA SER A 504 30.45 9.83 -4.07
C SER A 504 29.07 9.50 -4.68
N SER A 505 28.98 8.48 -5.55
CA SER A 505 27.73 8.15 -6.26
C SER A 505 26.77 7.32 -5.40
N ALA A 506 26.03 8.00 -4.52
CA ALA A 506 25.05 7.39 -3.61
C ALA A 506 24.00 6.48 -4.31
N ASN A 507 23.64 6.81 -5.55
CA ASN A 507 22.57 6.18 -6.31
C ASN A 507 23.12 5.37 -7.49
N THR A 508 22.73 4.10 -7.58
CA THR A 508 23.10 3.22 -8.71
C THR A 508 22.36 3.60 -9.99
N PRO A 509 22.98 3.40 -11.16
CA PRO A 509 22.33 3.61 -12.47
C PRO A 509 21.10 2.71 -12.67
N THR A 510 21.03 1.56 -11.97
CA THR A 510 19.91 0.62 -12.02
C THR A 510 18.70 1.01 -11.16
N LEU A 511 18.77 2.05 -10.32
CA LEU A 511 17.65 2.50 -9.47
C LEU A 511 16.32 2.72 -10.22
N PRO A 512 16.27 3.30 -11.45
CA PRO A 512 15.02 3.46 -12.20
C PRO A 512 14.35 2.15 -12.64
N LEU A 513 15.07 1.02 -12.64
CA LEU A 513 14.49 -0.31 -12.92
C LEU A 513 13.71 -0.86 -11.75
N LEU A 514 14.02 -0.45 -10.51
CA LEU A 514 13.48 -1.06 -9.29
C LEU A 514 11.93 -1.08 -9.25
N PRO A 515 11.20 0.00 -9.58
CA PRO A 515 9.72 -0.04 -9.60
C PRO A 515 9.16 -1.04 -10.64
N TYR A 516 9.77 -1.15 -11.82
CA TYR A 516 9.37 -2.12 -12.84
C TYR A 516 9.70 -3.56 -12.44
N ALA A 517 10.83 -3.78 -11.77
CA ALA A 517 11.22 -5.07 -11.22
C ALA A 517 10.30 -5.51 -10.07
N LEU A 518 9.94 -4.59 -9.16
CA LEU A 518 8.97 -4.83 -8.09
C LEU A 518 7.60 -5.20 -8.66
N LEU A 519 7.10 -4.47 -9.66
CA LEU A 519 5.84 -4.77 -10.34
C LEU A 519 5.87 -6.15 -11.00
N THR A 520 6.94 -6.46 -11.74
CA THR A 520 7.12 -7.75 -12.43
C THR A 520 7.18 -8.90 -11.43
N SER A 521 7.99 -8.76 -10.37
CA SER A 521 8.14 -9.76 -9.30
C SER A 521 6.81 -10.04 -8.61
N SER A 522 6.15 -8.99 -8.09
CA SER A 522 4.89 -9.14 -7.35
C SER A 522 3.70 -9.58 -8.21
N LEU A 523 3.62 -9.21 -9.50
CA LEU A 523 2.64 -9.79 -10.43
C LEU A 523 2.92 -11.27 -10.71
N SER A 524 4.19 -11.68 -10.78
CA SER A 524 4.53 -13.10 -11.03
C SER A 524 4.08 -13.99 -9.86
N PHE A 525 4.31 -13.55 -8.62
CA PHE A 525 3.74 -14.23 -7.45
C PHE A 525 2.21 -14.21 -7.46
N PHE A 526 1.58 -13.06 -7.70
CA PHE A 526 0.11 -12.96 -7.73
C PHE A 526 -0.53 -13.83 -8.82
N LEU A 527 0.06 -13.91 -10.00
CA LEU A 527 -0.47 -14.68 -11.13
C LEU A 527 -0.20 -16.17 -11.02
N PHE A 528 1.01 -16.57 -10.61
CA PHE A 528 1.51 -17.95 -10.77
C PHE A 528 1.76 -18.70 -9.47
N SER A 529 1.69 -18.08 -8.29
CA SER A 529 1.82 -18.78 -6.99
C SER A 529 0.68 -19.80 -6.79
N PHE A 530 1.00 -20.88 -6.06
CA PHE A 530 0.04 -21.91 -5.64
C PHE A 530 -1.10 -21.33 -4.79
N GLN A 531 -0.75 -20.45 -3.85
CA GLN A 531 -1.67 -19.78 -2.93
C GLN A 531 -1.52 -18.27 -3.06
N VAL A 532 -2.67 -17.64 -3.24
CA VAL A 532 -2.91 -16.21 -3.49
C VAL A 532 -4.31 -15.94 -2.94
N HIS A 533 -4.55 -14.78 -2.34
CA HIS A 533 -5.88 -14.31 -1.93
C HIS A 533 -6.24 -13.05 -2.75
N GLU A 534 -7.52 -12.69 -2.87
CA GLU A 534 -7.94 -11.52 -3.68
C GLU A 534 -7.22 -10.24 -3.21
N LYS A 535 -7.04 -10.11 -1.88
CA LYS A 535 -6.36 -9.00 -1.21
C LYS A 535 -4.88 -8.83 -1.58
N THR A 536 -4.19 -9.87 -2.08
CA THR A 536 -2.76 -9.76 -2.38
C THR A 536 -2.46 -8.97 -3.65
N ILE A 537 -3.48 -8.59 -4.45
CA ILE A 537 -3.35 -7.64 -5.57
C ILE A 537 -2.83 -6.26 -5.12
N LEU A 538 -2.96 -5.92 -3.84
CA LEU A 538 -2.36 -4.71 -3.25
C LEU A 538 -0.84 -4.66 -3.42
N LEU A 539 -0.16 -5.81 -3.44
CA LEU A 539 1.30 -5.86 -3.54
C LEU A 539 1.80 -5.37 -4.91
N PRO A 540 1.33 -5.87 -6.06
CA PRO A 540 1.68 -5.31 -7.37
C PRO A 540 1.01 -3.96 -7.66
N LEU A 541 -0.09 -3.60 -7.00
CA LEU A 541 -0.66 -2.24 -7.09
C LEU A 541 0.27 -1.14 -6.54
N MET A 542 1.06 -1.44 -5.50
CA MET A 542 2.00 -0.46 -4.93
C MET A 542 3.00 0.06 -5.99
N PRO A 543 3.87 -0.75 -6.63
CA PRO A 543 4.80 -0.25 -7.63
C PRO A 543 4.10 0.31 -8.88
N MET A 544 2.93 -0.22 -9.28
CA MET A 544 2.15 0.36 -10.38
C MET A 544 1.64 1.78 -10.07
N THR A 545 1.16 2.03 -8.85
CA THR A 545 0.67 3.37 -8.45
C THR A 545 1.82 4.36 -8.28
N LEU A 546 2.98 3.93 -7.79
CA LEU A 546 4.21 4.73 -7.79
C LEU A 546 4.60 5.16 -9.23
N LEU A 547 4.61 4.22 -10.19
CA LEU A 547 4.86 4.50 -11.60
C LEU A 547 3.85 5.49 -12.20
N LEU A 548 2.54 5.23 -12.02
CA LEU A 548 1.47 6.12 -12.47
C LEU A 548 1.60 7.53 -11.88
N SER A 549 1.99 7.65 -10.61
CA SER A 549 2.14 8.95 -9.94
C SER A 549 3.23 9.85 -10.57
N GLY A 550 4.24 9.26 -11.23
CA GLY A 550 5.30 10.01 -11.93
C GLY A 550 5.00 10.29 -13.41
N SER A 551 3.95 9.66 -13.95
CA SER A 551 3.59 9.61 -15.37
C SER A 551 2.86 10.86 -15.86
N SER A 552 2.97 11.16 -17.17
CA SER A 552 2.07 12.13 -17.82
C SER A 552 0.72 11.47 -18.16
N PRO A 553 -0.40 12.21 -18.18
CA PRO A 553 -1.73 11.65 -18.51
C PRO A 553 -1.82 10.94 -19.87
N ASP A 554 -0.99 11.37 -20.83
CA ASP A 554 -0.94 10.83 -22.20
C ASP A 554 0.01 9.61 -22.34
N SER A 555 0.71 9.22 -21.26
CA SER A 555 1.65 8.10 -21.31
C SER A 555 0.97 6.74 -21.16
N ALA A 556 1.56 5.71 -21.75
CA ALA A 556 1.12 4.33 -21.56
C ALA A 556 1.14 3.90 -20.08
N ALA A 557 2.10 4.37 -19.29
CA ALA A 557 2.21 4.05 -17.86
C ALA A 557 1.03 4.60 -17.04
N PHE A 558 0.53 5.80 -17.38
CA PHE A 558 -0.69 6.34 -16.78
C PHE A 558 -1.92 5.53 -17.17
N SER A 559 -2.08 5.19 -18.46
CA SER A 559 -3.22 4.39 -18.94
C SER A 559 -3.26 2.99 -18.33
N TRP A 560 -2.13 2.28 -18.31
CA TRP A 560 -2.02 0.96 -17.67
C TRP A 560 -2.26 1.02 -16.16
N GLY A 561 -1.70 2.01 -15.46
CA GLY A 561 -1.91 2.15 -14.02
C GLY A 561 -3.35 2.50 -13.66
N ALA A 562 -4.05 3.32 -14.46
CA ALA A 562 -5.47 3.64 -14.25
C ALA A 562 -6.33 2.39 -14.44
N LEU A 563 -6.09 1.64 -15.53
CA LEU A 563 -6.73 0.35 -15.78
C LEU A 563 -6.48 -0.64 -14.64
N MET A 564 -5.23 -0.80 -14.20
CA MET A 564 -4.88 -1.74 -13.14
C MET A 564 -5.57 -1.41 -11.81
N ASN A 565 -5.61 -0.15 -11.40
CA ASN A 565 -6.26 0.25 -10.14
C ASN A 565 -7.78 -0.01 -10.18
N ASN A 566 -8.42 0.34 -11.30
CA ASN A 566 -9.85 0.11 -11.47
C ASN A 566 -10.19 -1.39 -11.51
N VAL A 567 -9.41 -2.17 -12.26
CA VAL A 567 -9.60 -3.63 -12.39
C VAL A 567 -9.24 -4.38 -11.11
N ALA A 568 -8.24 -3.92 -10.34
CA ALA A 568 -7.93 -4.51 -9.03
C ALA A 568 -9.04 -4.29 -8.00
N VAL A 569 -9.67 -3.12 -7.99
CA VAL A 569 -10.85 -2.87 -7.16
C VAL A 569 -12.02 -3.74 -7.63
N PHE A 570 -12.26 -3.84 -8.94
CA PHE A 570 -13.25 -4.75 -9.52
C PHE A 570 -12.99 -6.22 -9.17
N SER A 571 -11.73 -6.70 -9.20
CA SER A 571 -11.40 -8.09 -8.89
C SER A 571 -11.69 -8.48 -7.43
N MET A 572 -11.74 -7.48 -6.53
CA MET A 572 -12.13 -7.68 -5.13
C MET A 572 -13.63 -7.45 -4.87
N TRP A 573 -14.45 -7.18 -5.90
CA TRP A 573 -15.88 -6.95 -5.72
C TRP A 573 -16.63 -8.07 -4.96
N PRO A 574 -16.41 -9.37 -5.23
CA PRO A 574 -17.10 -10.43 -4.48
C PRO A 574 -16.82 -10.39 -2.97
N LEU A 575 -15.58 -10.06 -2.59
CA LEU A 575 -15.16 -9.86 -1.20
C LEU A 575 -15.88 -8.65 -0.58
N LEU A 576 -15.75 -7.49 -1.24
CA LEU A 576 -16.31 -6.22 -0.75
C LEU A 576 -17.85 -6.24 -0.68
N LYS A 577 -18.51 -6.96 -1.58
CA LYS A 577 -19.96 -7.21 -1.56
C LYS A 577 -20.37 -8.03 -0.35
N ARG A 578 -19.61 -9.07 0.01
CA ARG A 578 -19.86 -9.90 1.20
C ARG A 578 -19.78 -9.07 2.50
N ASP A 579 -18.88 -8.10 2.56
CA ASP A 579 -18.70 -7.24 3.74
C ASP A 579 -19.63 -6.00 3.74
N GLY A 580 -20.54 -5.88 2.77
CA GLY A 580 -21.49 -4.75 2.66
C GLY A 580 -20.87 -3.42 2.21
N LEU A 581 -19.68 -3.42 1.60
CA LEU A 581 -18.90 -2.22 1.24
C LEU A 581 -19.25 -1.64 -0.15
N GLY A 582 -20.45 -1.90 -0.66
CA GLY A 582 -20.85 -1.54 -2.03
C GLY A 582 -20.85 -0.03 -2.31
N ILE A 583 -21.28 0.78 -1.35
CA ILE A 583 -21.29 2.25 -1.50
C ILE A 583 -19.85 2.79 -1.52
N GLN A 584 -18.99 2.29 -0.63
CA GLN A 584 -17.59 2.65 -0.52
C GLN A 584 -16.83 2.27 -1.80
N TYR A 585 -17.11 1.10 -2.37
CA TYR A 585 -16.56 0.63 -3.65
C TYR A 585 -16.85 1.63 -4.79
N ILE A 586 -18.11 2.04 -4.97
CA ILE A 586 -18.48 3.00 -6.03
C ILE A 586 -17.85 4.37 -5.75
N ALA A 587 -17.98 4.87 -4.51
CA ALA A 587 -17.53 6.21 -4.13
C ALA A 587 -16.01 6.38 -4.29
N THR A 588 -15.21 5.41 -3.86
CA THR A 588 -13.74 5.42 -4.02
C THR A 588 -13.30 5.38 -5.48
N LEU A 589 -13.94 4.56 -6.32
CA LEU A 589 -13.68 4.54 -7.77
C LEU A 589 -13.99 5.88 -8.43
N VAL A 590 -15.17 6.46 -8.17
CA VAL A 590 -15.58 7.74 -8.76
C VAL A 590 -14.65 8.87 -8.33
N VAL A 591 -14.37 8.98 -7.01
CA VAL A 591 -13.51 10.04 -6.47
C VAL A 591 -12.08 9.91 -6.99
N TRP A 592 -11.48 8.72 -6.96
CA TRP A 592 -10.09 8.54 -7.38
C TRP A 592 -9.90 8.82 -8.88
N ASN A 593 -10.76 8.29 -9.75
CA ASN A 593 -10.68 8.56 -11.19
C ASN A 593 -10.82 10.06 -11.49
N ARG A 594 -11.80 10.75 -10.87
CA ARG A 594 -12.00 12.19 -11.04
C ARG A 594 -10.84 13.02 -10.47
N LEU A 595 -10.20 12.57 -9.38
CA LEU A 595 -9.03 13.20 -8.77
C LEU A 595 -7.83 13.19 -9.73
N ILE A 596 -7.47 12.02 -10.29
CA ILE A 596 -6.36 11.87 -11.24
C ILE A 596 -6.67 12.46 -12.63
N GLY A 597 -7.95 12.71 -12.94
CA GLY A 597 -8.40 13.23 -14.23
C GLY A 597 -8.62 12.17 -15.30
N TYR A 598 -8.83 10.93 -14.89
CA TYR A 598 -9.21 9.84 -15.78
C TYR A 598 -10.74 9.71 -15.81
N ASN A 599 -11.31 9.41 -16.97
CA ASN A 599 -12.72 9.10 -17.11
C ASN A 599 -12.87 7.72 -17.75
N PRO A 600 -13.23 6.66 -17.00
CA PRO A 600 -13.36 5.31 -17.52
C PRO A 600 -14.52 5.15 -18.51
N LEU A 601 -15.52 6.04 -18.47
CA LEU A 601 -16.68 6.01 -19.37
C LEU A 601 -16.42 6.72 -20.71
N ARG A 602 -15.30 7.44 -20.85
CA ARG A 602 -14.99 8.16 -22.09
C ARG A 602 -14.37 7.21 -23.11
N LEU A 603 -15.10 6.94 -24.19
CA LEU A 603 -14.63 6.17 -25.33
C LEU A 603 -13.35 6.81 -25.91
N ARG A 604 -12.20 6.23 -25.60
CA ARG A 604 -10.89 6.62 -26.14
C ARG A 604 -10.43 5.52 -27.10
N LYS A 605 -10.05 5.92 -28.32
CA LYS A 605 -9.51 5.02 -29.36
C LYS A 605 -8.11 5.46 -29.83
N LYS A 606 -7.37 6.19 -28.99
CA LYS A 606 -6.04 6.74 -29.32
C LYS A 606 -4.93 5.69 -29.24
N SER A 607 -5.06 4.71 -28.32
CA SER A 607 -4.10 3.64 -28.14
C SER A 607 -4.78 2.27 -27.95
N PHE A 608 -4.01 1.18 -28.12
CA PHE A 608 -4.45 -0.17 -27.75
C PHE A 608 -4.93 -0.25 -26.30
N VAL A 609 -4.25 0.43 -25.37
CA VAL A 609 -4.60 0.42 -23.94
C VAL A 609 -5.93 1.13 -23.69
N ASP A 610 -6.24 2.20 -24.42
CA ASP A 610 -7.54 2.88 -24.34
C ASP A 610 -8.69 2.00 -24.85
N LEU A 611 -8.47 1.29 -25.98
CA LEU A 611 -9.44 0.37 -26.55
C LEU A 611 -9.70 -0.83 -25.61
N LEU A 612 -8.62 -1.43 -25.09
CA LEU A 612 -8.68 -2.48 -24.08
C LEU A 612 -9.41 -2.00 -22.82
N SER A 613 -9.06 -0.82 -22.30
CA SER A 613 -9.73 -0.23 -21.13
C SER A 613 -11.22 -0.05 -21.37
N THR A 614 -11.60 0.48 -22.54
CA THR A 614 -13.01 0.66 -22.93
C THR A 614 -13.76 -0.68 -22.95
N ALA A 615 -13.18 -1.72 -23.54
CA ALA A 615 -13.78 -3.06 -23.59
C ALA A 615 -13.90 -3.69 -22.19
N VAL A 616 -12.84 -3.58 -21.37
CA VAL A 616 -12.80 -4.13 -20.00
C VAL A 616 -13.81 -3.42 -19.11
N TYR A 617 -13.89 -2.09 -19.11
CA TYR A 617 -14.90 -1.37 -18.31
C TYR A 617 -16.32 -1.67 -18.79
N GLY A 618 -16.53 -1.82 -20.09
CA GLY A 618 -17.80 -2.32 -20.65
C GLY A 618 -18.18 -3.69 -20.07
N ALA A 619 -17.22 -4.62 -20.02
CA ALA A 619 -17.43 -5.94 -19.41
C ALA A 619 -17.67 -5.86 -17.90
N CYS A 620 -16.93 -5.02 -17.15
CA CYS A 620 -17.15 -4.82 -15.71
C CYS A 620 -18.54 -4.26 -15.41
N VAL A 621 -18.98 -3.23 -16.14
CA VAL A 621 -20.33 -2.65 -15.99
C VAL A 621 -21.40 -3.66 -16.39
N PHE A 622 -21.21 -4.39 -17.49
CA PHE A 622 -22.14 -5.44 -17.91
C PHE A 622 -22.26 -6.55 -16.85
N LEU A 623 -21.16 -7.01 -16.25
CA LEU A 623 -21.20 -8.01 -15.19
C LEU A 623 -21.89 -7.51 -13.92
N HIS A 624 -21.67 -6.25 -13.52
CA HIS A 624 -22.39 -5.64 -12.39
C HIS A 624 -23.90 -5.54 -12.65
N LEU A 625 -24.31 -5.16 -13.87
CA LEU A 625 -25.73 -5.13 -14.26
C LEU A 625 -26.32 -6.55 -14.30
N LEU A 626 -25.57 -7.53 -14.81
CA LEU A 626 -26.00 -8.93 -14.88
C LEU A 626 -26.17 -9.52 -13.47
N GLU A 627 -25.25 -9.24 -12.55
CA GLU A 627 -25.34 -9.66 -11.13
C GLU A 627 -26.45 -8.94 -10.36
N PHE A 628 -26.80 -7.72 -10.74
CA PHE A 628 -27.90 -6.97 -10.14
C PHE A 628 -29.28 -7.47 -10.61
N VAL A 629 -29.40 -7.87 -11.89
CA VAL A 629 -30.68 -8.30 -12.48
C VAL A 629 -30.93 -9.80 -12.30
N PHE A 630 -29.89 -10.64 -12.34
CA PHE A 630 -30.03 -12.09 -12.34
C PHE A 630 -29.37 -12.75 -11.13
N THR A 631 -30.10 -13.61 -10.44
CA THR A 631 -29.53 -14.55 -9.47
C THR A 631 -28.68 -15.61 -10.19
N PRO A 632 -27.55 -16.07 -9.61
CA PRO A 632 -26.75 -17.13 -10.21
C PRO A 632 -27.58 -18.43 -10.30
N PRO A 633 -27.54 -19.16 -11.44
CA PRO A 633 -28.26 -20.43 -11.55
C PRO A 633 -27.80 -21.43 -10.48
N ALA A 634 -28.72 -22.24 -9.93
CA ALA A 634 -28.39 -23.20 -8.87
C ALA A 634 -27.27 -24.20 -9.23
N ARG A 635 -27.06 -24.47 -10.53
CA ARG A 635 -25.95 -25.30 -11.04
C ARG A 635 -24.58 -24.62 -10.97
N TYR A 636 -24.54 -23.28 -10.92
CA TYR A 636 -23.34 -22.45 -10.96
C TYR A 636 -23.44 -21.30 -9.93
N PRO A 637 -23.42 -21.58 -8.61
CA PRO A 637 -23.55 -20.55 -7.57
C PRO A 637 -22.44 -19.47 -7.67
N ASP A 638 -21.21 -19.88 -8.00
CA ASP A 638 -20.05 -18.99 -8.12
C ASP A 638 -19.93 -18.29 -9.49
N LEU A 639 -21.00 -18.22 -10.30
CA LEU A 639 -20.92 -17.74 -11.68
C LEU A 639 -20.30 -16.34 -11.79
N PHE A 640 -20.78 -15.37 -11.00
CA PHE A 640 -20.29 -13.99 -11.04
C PHE A 640 -18.84 -13.83 -10.54
N PRO A 641 -18.43 -14.42 -9.39
CA PRO A 641 -17.01 -14.50 -9.01
C PRO A 641 -16.10 -15.07 -10.12
N VAL A 642 -16.52 -16.16 -10.78
CA VAL A 642 -15.72 -16.78 -11.85
C VAL A 642 -15.66 -15.89 -13.10
N LEU A 643 -16.77 -15.26 -13.50
CA LEU A 643 -16.77 -14.30 -14.63
C LEU A 643 -15.89 -13.08 -14.35
N ASN A 644 -15.88 -12.58 -13.10
CA ASN A 644 -14.99 -11.51 -12.66
C ASN A 644 -13.51 -11.91 -12.81
N VAL A 645 -13.13 -13.11 -12.34
CA VAL A 645 -11.78 -13.68 -12.55
C VAL A 645 -11.42 -13.74 -14.04
N LEU A 646 -12.33 -14.19 -14.90
CA LEU A 646 -12.09 -14.31 -16.35
C LEU A 646 -11.91 -12.95 -17.05
N VAL A 647 -12.50 -11.86 -16.54
CA VAL A 647 -12.26 -10.49 -17.03
C VAL A 647 -10.96 -9.91 -16.46
N SER A 648 -10.68 -10.17 -15.17
CA SER A 648 -9.57 -9.54 -14.45
C SER A 648 -8.20 -10.16 -14.76
N THR A 649 -8.09 -11.50 -14.79
CA THR A 649 -6.80 -12.19 -14.99
C THR A 649 -6.10 -11.79 -16.31
N PRO A 650 -6.76 -11.71 -17.48
CA PRO A 650 -6.11 -11.30 -18.72
C PRO A 650 -5.50 -9.90 -18.65
N VAL A 651 -6.15 -8.96 -17.95
CA VAL A 651 -5.64 -7.60 -17.76
C VAL A 651 -4.36 -7.63 -16.93
N PHE A 652 -4.32 -8.39 -15.83
CA PHE A 652 -3.11 -8.53 -15.01
C PHE A 652 -1.96 -9.22 -15.75
N VAL A 653 -2.25 -10.23 -16.58
CA VAL A 653 -1.24 -10.87 -17.46
C VAL A 653 -0.68 -9.86 -18.47
N LEU A 654 -1.53 -9.04 -19.11
CA LEU A 654 -1.07 -8.01 -20.06
C LEU A 654 -0.23 -6.92 -19.38
N ILE A 655 -0.55 -6.52 -18.14
CA ILE A 655 0.25 -5.57 -17.36
C ILE A 655 1.59 -6.20 -16.94
N TRP A 656 1.62 -7.48 -16.60
CA TRP A 656 2.86 -8.21 -16.29
C TRP A 656 3.78 -8.32 -17.52
N LEU A 657 3.25 -8.63 -18.70
CA LEU A 657 4.00 -8.59 -19.96
C LEU A 657 4.50 -7.16 -20.28
N TRP A 658 3.67 -6.15 -20.02
CA TRP A 658 4.06 -4.74 -20.17
C TRP A 658 5.17 -4.34 -19.19
N SER A 659 5.14 -4.79 -17.93
CA SER A 659 6.16 -4.46 -16.94
C SER A 659 7.51 -5.09 -17.28
N ILE A 660 7.52 -6.32 -17.81
CA ILE A 660 8.72 -6.96 -18.38
C ILE A 660 9.24 -6.14 -19.56
N LYS A 661 8.38 -5.83 -20.54
CA LYS A 661 8.76 -5.03 -21.72
C LYS A 661 9.38 -3.68 -21.31
N ARG A 662 8.74 -2.95 -20.38
CA ARG A 662 9.26 -1.67 -19.88
C ARG A 662 10.57 -1.86 -19.12
N GLY A 663 10.71 -2.89 -18.29
CA GLY A 663 11.96 -3.22 -17.62
C GLY A 663 13.12 -3.38 -18.61
N VAL A 664 12.90 -4.09 -19.72
CA VAL A 664 13.90 -4.26 -20.80
C VAL A 664 14.18 -2.93 -21.52
N GLU A 665 13.14 -2.19 -21.94
CA GLU A 665 13.30 -0.89 -22.62
C GLU A 665 14.04 0.15 -21.77
N VAL A 666 13.82 0.13 -20.45
CA VAL A 666 14.53 0.98 -19.47
C VAL A 666 15.96 0.50 -19.27
N GLY A 667 16.20 -0.82 -19.24
CA GLY A 667 17.53 -1.40 -19.16
C GLY A 667 18.40 -0.97 -20.34
N TRP A 668 17.89 -1.16 -21.57
CA TRP A 668 18.56 -0.70 -22.79
C TRP A 668 18.76 0.82 -22.85
N ALA A 669 17.86 1.62 -22.28
CA ALA A 669 18.03 3.07 -22.20
C ALA A 669 19.16 3.49 -21.25
N LEU A 670 19.48 2.68 -20.23
CA LEU A 670 20.62 2.87 -19.34
C LEU A 670 21.95 2.42 -19.95
N GLU A 671 21.93 1.46 -20.88
CA GLU A 671 23.14 0.95 -21.57
C GLU A 671 23.75 1.98 -22.53
N GLY A 672 22.93 2.87 -23.11
CA GLY A 672 23.36 3.84 -24.12
C GLY A 672 23.59 3.20 -25.49
N LEU A 673 23.41 3.96 -26.57
CA LEU A 673 23.62 3.44 -27.94
C LEU A 673 25.13 3.31 -28.25
N PRO A 674 25.67 2.11 -28.49
CA PRO A 674 27.03 1.95 -29.00
C PRO A 674 27.08 2.40 -30.46
N GLY A 675 27.49 3.64 -30.72
CA GLY A 675 27.76 4.14 -32.07
C GLY A 675 27.58 5.64 -32.31
N SER A 676 26.69 6.31 -31.57
CA SER A 676 26.30 7.70 -31.89
C SER A 676 27.13 8.79 -31.18
N ARG A 677 28.46 8.67 -31.18
CA ARG A 677 29.39 9.73 -30.73
C ARG A 677 30.59 10.01 -31.63
N ASN A 678 30.87 9.18 -32.64
CA ASN A 678 32.01 9.37 -33.55
C ASN A 678 31.71 10.26 -34.78
N MET A 679 30.80 11.24 -34.68
CA MET A 679 30.56 12.16 -35.78
C MET A 679 30.23 13.59 -35.31
N LYS A 680 31.28 14.32 -34.88
CA LYS A 680 31.58 15.74 -35.22
C LYS A 680 32.68 16.32 -34.31
N THR A 681 33.94 16.06 -34.67
CA THR A 681 35.12 16.91 -34.39
C THR A 681 36.23 16.55 -35.38
N SER A 682 36.00 16.89 -36.66
CA SER A 682 37.00 16.80 -37.73
C SER A 682 36.76 17.94 -38.71
N ALA A 683 37.13 19.15 -38.29
CA ALA A 683 37.14 20.34 -39.13
C ALA A 683 38.27 21.27 -38.68
N SER A 684 39.17 21.58 -39.62
CA SER A 684 40.16 22.67 -39.59
C SER A 684 40.98 22.86 -38.31
N GLN A 685 42.09 22.13 -38.22
CA GLN A 685 43.29 22.58 -37.51
C GLN A 685 44.35 22.93 -38.57
N ASP A 686 44.17 24.06 -39.26
CA ASP A 686 45.14 24.56 -40.22
C ASP A 686 46.18 25.47 -39.55
N ARG A 687 47.41 25.36 -40.06
CA ARG A 687 48.60 26.03 -39.51
C ARG A 687 48.66 27.47 -39.99
N PHE A 688 49.04 28.39 -39.11
CA PHE A 688 50.04 29.42 -39.42
C PHE A 688 50.68 29.92 -38.12
N GLY A 689 51.99 30.10 -38.13
CA GLY A 689 52.74 30.77 -37.08
C GLY A 689 53.78 31.69 -37.72
N VAL A 690 53.94 32.90 -37.16
CA VAL A 690 55.05 33.84 -37.44
C VAL A 690 55.34 34.59 -36.14
N GLU A 691 56.60 34.95 -35.95
CA GLU A 691 57.16 35.55 -34.73
C GLU A 691 56.98 37.09 -34.64
N SER A 692 57.39 37.59 -33.47
CA SER A 692 57.74 38.97 -33.08
C SER A 692 57.82 40.09 -34.14
N THR A 693 57.31 41.27 -33.76
CA THR A 693 58.19 42.44 -33.47
C THR A 693 57.42 43.55 -32.75
N ALA A 694 58.14 44.40 -32.01
CA ALA A 694 57.61 45.60 -31.38
C ALA A 694 58.17 46.85 -32.07
N GLN A 695 57.38 47.92 -32.21
CA GLN A 695 57.81 49.30 -31.87
C GLN A 695 56.77 50.41 -32.17
N ARG A 696 56.96 51.51 -31.43
CA ARG A 696 56.54 52.92 -31.65
C ARG A 696 55.13 53.37 -31.24
N ALA A 697 55.15 54.17 -30.17
CA ALA A 697 54.10 55.01 -29.63
C ALA A 697 53.96 56.37 -30.37
N ALA A 698 52.86 57.09 -30.12
CA ALA A 698 52.87 58.49 -29.63
C ALA A 698 51.45 59.00 -29.26
N ALA A 699 51.38 60.00 -28.37
CA ALA A 699 50.21 60.81 -27.95
C ALA A 699 49.02 60.04 -27.29
N ALA A 700 48.77 60.01 -25.98
CA ALA A 700 48.83 61.01 -24.89
C ALA A 700 47.62 61.98 -24.80
N ASN A 701 46.62 61.64 -23.97
CA ASN A 701 46.24 62.42 -22.77
C ASN A 701 45.02 61.83 -22.04
N GLY A 702 45.03 61.85 -20.70
CA GLY A 702 43.82 61.81 -19.85
C GLY A 702 43.44 60.47 -19.20
N GLU A 703 43.91 60.24 -17.97
CA GLU A 703 43.26 59.33 -17.00
C GLU A 703 41.90 59.94 -16.56
N SER A 704 40.90 59.23 -16.03
CA SER A 704 40.95 58.01 -15.21
C SER A 704 39.63 57.22 -15.11
N MET A 705 39.76 55.97 -14.64
CA MET A 705 38.83 55.25 -13.74
C MET A 705 37.51 54.60 -14.24
N ARG A 706 37.62 53.27 -14.49
CA ARG A 706 36.70 52.17 -14.09
C ARG A 706 35.19 52.25 -14.43
N ARG A 707 34.73 51.35 -15.32
CA ARG A 707 34.10 50.05 -14.94
C ARG A 707 33.67 49.21 -16.16
N ASP A 708 33.88 47.89 -16.06
CA ASP A 708 33.22 46.91 -16.91
C ASP A 708 31.69 46.94 -16.76
N MET A 709 30.97 46.73 -17.88
CA MET A 709 29.83 45.80 -17.93
C MET A 709 29.59 45.34 -19.38
N GLY A 710 29.62 44.02 -19.57
CA GLY A 710 29.45 43.39 -20.88
C GLY A 710 28.04 43.49 -21.45
N VAL A 711 27.98 43.53 -22.79
CA VAL A 711 26.75 43.63 -23.59
C VAL A 711 25.80 42.46 -23.32
N ARG A 712 24.54 42.78 -22.97
CA ARG A 712 23.39 41.87 -23.16
C ARG A 712 22.60 42.33 -24.38
N ALA A 713 22.43 41.41 -25.35
CA ALA A 713 21.61 41.65 -26.52
C ALA A 713 20.11 41.78 -26.17
N MET A 714 19.39 42.49 -27.03
CA MET A 714 18.06 43.06 -26.77
C MET A 714 16.92 42.03 -26.84
N SER A 715 15.86 42.28 -26.08
CA SER A 715 14.52 41.77 -26.37
C SER A 715 13.72 42.90 -27.01
N LEU A 716 13.30 42.71 -28.27
CA LEU A 716 12.43 43.65 -28.97
C LEU A 716 11.00 43.53 -28.40
N GLY A 717 10.41 44.68 -28.08
CA GLY A 717 8.99 44.78 -27.77
C GLY A 717 8.17 45.22 -28.99
N TYR A 718 6.89 44.89 -28.96
CA TYR A 718 5.85 45.66 -29.65
C TYR A 718 4.71 45.88 -28.66
N GLY A 719 4.26 47.13 -28.53
CA GLY A 719 3.20 47.52 -27.62
C GLY A 719 1.95 47.93 -28.38
N GLU A 720 0.80 47.82 -27.73
CA GLU A 720 -0.46 48.39 -28.21
C GLU A 720 -1.05 49.31 -27.13
N SER A 721 -1.77 50.35 -27.56
CA SER A 721 -1.86 51.62 -26.82
C SER A 721 -3.22 51.96 -26.22
N ARG A 722 -3.17 52.63 -25.06
CA ARG A 722 -4.08 53.69 -24.57
C ARG A 722 -5.60 53.38 -24.45
N ARG A 723 -6.14 53.62 -23.25
CA ARG A 723 -6.73 54.93 -22.86
C ARG A 723 -7.12 54.96 -21.36
N ARG A 724 -6.65 56.00 -20.64
CA ARG A 724 -7.20 56.52 -19.38
C ARG A 724 -6.96 58.04 -19.33
N LEU A 725 -7.96 58.79 -18.91
CA LEU A 725 -7.97 60.23 -18.60
C LEU A 725 -9.16 60.51 -17.65
N PRO A 726 -9.19 61.61 -16.89
CA PRO A 726 -8.09 62.32 -16.24
C PRO A 726 -8.38 62.58 -14.74
N PHE A 727 -7.61 63.47 -14.10
CA PHE A 727 -7.52 63.70 -12.64
C PHE A 727 -7.90 65.15 -12.29
N ARG A 728 -8.63 65.45 -11.19
CA ARG A 728 -8.58 66.80 -10.54
C ARG A 728 -9.09 66.89 -9.07
N ALA A 729 -8.15 67.21 -8.16
CA ALA A 729 -8.14 68.14 -7.01
C ALA A 729 -9.26 68.30 -5.93
N GLN A 730 -8.84 68.07 -4.66
CA GLN A 730 -8.82 68.95 -3.46
C GLN A 730 -10.07 69.41 -2.64
N SER A 731 -9.77 69.85 -1.39
CA SER A 731 -10.60 70.28 -0.23
C SER A 731 -11.46 69.17 0.43
N VAL A 732 -11.41 68.82 1.73
CA VAL A 732 -10.98 69.43 3.03
C VAL A 732 -12.04 70.30 3.73
N GLU A 733 -12.44 69.87 4.94
CA GLU A 733 -13.16 70.62 6.02
C GLU A 733 -14.65 71.00 5.76
N VAL A 734 -15.59 71.03 6.73
CA VAL A 734 -15.60 70.72 8.19
C VAL A 734 -17.07 70.58 8.71
N GLU A 735 -17.30 69.86 9.83
CA GLU A 735 -18.45 69.93 10.80
C GLU A 735 -19.93 69.85 10.29
N GLU A 736 -20.99 69.50 11.04
CA GLU A 736 -21.19 68.92 12.39
C GLU A 736 -22.59 68.21 12.46
N ASN A 737 -22.87 67.51 13.57
CA ASN A 737 -24.21 67.22 14.13
C ASN A 737 -25.31 66.53 13.27
N SER A 738 -25.52 65.22 13.48
CA SER A 738 -26.59 64.69 14.36
C SER A 738 -26.50 63.17 14.56
#